data_AF-A0A3D2S357-F1
#
_entry.id   AF-A0A3D2S357-F1
#
_cell.length_a   1.000
_cell.length_b   1.000
_cell.length_c   1.000
_cell.angle_alpha   90.00
_cell.angle_beta   90.00
_cell.angle_gamma   90.00
#
_symmetry.space_group_name_H-M   'P 1'
#
loop_
_entity.id
_entity.type
_entity.pdbx_description
1 polymer ?
#
loop_
_entity_poly.entity_id
_entity_poly.type
_entity_poly.pdbx_seq_one_letter_code
_entity_poly.pdbx_strand_id
1 'polypeptide(L)'
;MRAGLPPLLEFLDGADVETSGDWERRRSQIRRLMCQYFIGDFPDVIPTIIGVQTLEEISKTDGSIRKRIQLVFNTPNRVSMDVWVWIPFGHSPTPILLTQPRDYQIPWAEDALSRGYLVCLYPGVDSYHQEADYPRYESVWNDFRAEYPDANWTEISTKAWLASRSLDYLLDPQYGYNVMAKEIGIIGFSRYGKQSIIAAAFDDRIKAVIARSPGSPASCPYRFTSRDTFAETPEDFPGEWFLPSLRSYVGYEHQLPIDSHGWYALIAPRPCLIHTAHNDGCEPTYAVEKGYLEGRKVYTLLGHPQNLYLSYRSGGHTPITKEHIAENMNWFDLMFDRLDSKQLAFDEELIHDFNWCEWKSQLSDKDLLVPNGDLREQILWSLGHKPKEIGSNEMASSFLNSAESELMTHDRWQVEHTTRLPVHFGSNVRGNLYYNPNSEGPVPVIIWLHPFSYHSGYNEGYGVQETTVYFRLAQQGYVVLAFDQLGFGLRLLEGSKFYTSHPKWSKLGRMICDVQHAVDFLIDGVGGAKNTMPEIDINHIYLLGYSLGGMVGLYASALDDRISGVASFCGFTPLRTDTDISPTGGIRRIWEHHALQPLLGIFHNNQEKIPYDFDDILRLISPRPCLIVSPQHDQEANFGDIIDCVESVRGDRGGSPNSLTHLIPADINRFQADQHRMFLDWMKNLV
;
A
#
# COMPACT_ATOMS: atom_id res chain seq x y z
N MET A 1 -21.81 0.29 -7.01
CA MET A 1 -20.34 0.14 -7.21
C MET A 1 -19.83 -0.74 -6.08
N ARG A 2 -18.79 -1.55 -6.29
CA ARG A 2 -18.25 -2.45 -5.24
C ARG A 2 -17.03 -1.80 -4.60
N ALA A 3 -16.97 -1.75 -3.27
CA ALA A 3 -15.82 -1.25 -2.52
C ALA A 3 -14.62 -2.22 -2.50
N GLY A 4 -14.86 -3.53 -2.61
CA GLY A 4 -13.78 -4.52 -2.79
C GLY A 4 -13.21 -4.46 -4.22
N LEU A 5 -12.18 -5.26 -4.54
CA LEU A 5 -11.64 -5.32 -5.90
C LEU A 5 -12.68 -5.86 -6.91
N PRO A 6 -12.56 -5.51 -8.21
CA PRO A 6 -13.33 -6.18 -9.26
C PRO A 6 -13.05 -7.69 -9.22
N PRO A 7 -14.07 -8.55 -9.14
CA PRO A 7 -13.86 -10.00 -9.11
C PRO A 7 -13.12 -10.49 -10.36
N LEU A 8 -12.10 -11.32 -10.17
CA LEU A 8 -11.41 -11.98 -11.29
C LEU A 8 -12.23 -13.13 -11.87
N LEU A 9 -13.06 -13.78 -11.04
CA LEU A 9 -13.89 -14.93 -11.40
C LEU A 9 -15.37 -14.56 -11.66
N GLU A 10 -15.62 -13.36 -12.18
CA GLU A 10 -16.93 -12.92 -12.64
C GLU A 10 -16.76 -12.16 -13.96
N PHE A 11 -17.64 -12.39 -14.92
CA PHE A 11 -17.71 -11.65 -16.17
C PHE A 11 -18.27 -10.23 -15.95
N LEU A 12 -18.08 -9.33 -16.93
CA LEU A 12 -18.58 -7.95 -16.86
C LEU A 12 -20.12 -7.85 -16.83
N ASP A 13 -20.84 -8.90 -17.25
CA ASP A 13 -22.30 -9.00 -17.19
C ASP A 13 -22.80 -9.60 -15.85
N GLY A 14 -21.89 -9.92 -14.93
CA GLY A 14 -22.20 -10.49 -13.61
C GLY A 14 -22.26 -12.02 -13.56
N ALA A 15 -22.02 -12.73 -14.66
CA ALA A 15 -21.99 -14.19 -14.64
C ALA A 15 -20.71 -14.73 -13.98
N ASP A 16 -20.81 -15.81 -13.22
CA ASP A 16 -19.68 -16.45 -12.55
C ASP A 16 -18.75 -17.20 -13.53
N VAL A 17 -17.48 -17.34 -13.15
CA VAL A 17 -16.44 -18.09 -13.89
C VAL A 17 -16.10 -19.35 -13.11
N GLU A 18 -16.64 -20.49 -13.53
CA GLU A 18 -16.53 -21.75 -12.78
C GLU A 18 -15.71 -22.83 -13.51
N THR A 19 -15.57 -22.72 -14.84
CA THR A 19 -14.91 -23.74 -15.66
C THR A 19 -13.65 -23.22 -16.33
N SER A 20 -12.77 -24.13 -16.77
CA SER A 20 -11.60 -23.75 -17.58
C SER A 20 -11.98 -23.06 -18.89
N GLY A 21 -13.13 -23.43 -19.48
CA GLY A 21 -13.64 -22.78 -20.70
C GLY A 21 -14.10 -21.35 -20.44
N ASP A 22 -14.77 -21.10 -19.32
CA ASP A 22 -15.14 -19.75 -18.88
C ASP A 22 -13.90 -18.92 -18.58
N TRP A 23 -12.91 -19.53 -17.92
CA TRP A 23 -11.65 -18.89 -17.59
C TRP A 23 -10.93 -18.35 -18.82
N GLU A 24 -10.80 -19.10 -19.92
CA GLU A 24 -10.11 -18.60 -21.12
C GLU A 24 -10.80 -17.35 -21.72
N ARG A 25 -12.14 -17.31 -21.68
CA ARG A 25 -12.90 -16.12 -22.10
C ARG A 25 -12.67 -14.96 -21.13
N ARG A 26 -12.68 -15.23 -19.83
CA ARG A 26 -12.45 -14.21 -18.79
C ARG A 26 -11.02 -13.67 -18.84
N ARG A 27 -10.02 -14.53 -19.02
CA ARG A 27 -8.60 -14.16 -19.21
C ARG A 27 -8.45 -13.21 -20.40
N SER A 28 -9.14 -13.49 -21.50
CA SER A 28 -9.18 -12.60 -22.68
C SER A 28 -9.87 -11.25 -22.38
N GLN A 29 -10.95 -11.23 -21.59
CA GLN A 29 -11.56 -10.00 -21.09
C GLN A 29 -10.59 -9.20 -20.21
N ILE A 30 -9.95 -9.85 -19.22
CA ILE A 30 -8.98 -9.22 -18.32
C ILE A 30 -7.83 -8.62 -19.12
N ARG A 31 -7.26 -9.36 -20.09
CA ARG A 31 -6.19 -8.87 -20.96
C ARG A 31 -6.57 -7.56 -21.65
N ARG A 32 -7.77 -7.49 -22.24
CA ARG A 32 -8.27 -6.27 -22.90
C ARG A 32 -8.44 -5.12 -21.90
N LEU A 33 -8.96 -5.39 -20.70
CA LEU A 33 -9.10 -4.36 -19.67
C LEU A 33 -7.72 -3.84 -19.20
N MET A 34 -6.74 -4.74 -19.00
CA MET A 34 -5.39 -4.32 -18.61
C MET A 34 -4.73 -3.44 -19.69
N CYS A 35 -4.88 -3.79 -20.97
CA CYS A 35 -4.42 -2.96 -22.08
C CYS A 35 -5.18 -1.62 -22.13
N GLN A 36 -6.51 -1.65 -22.10
CA GLN A 36 -7.35 -0.46 -22.24
C GLN A 36 -7.15 0.57 -21.12
N TYR A 37 -6.93 0.14 -19.88
CA TYR A 37 -6.90 1.03 -18.72
C TYR A 37 -5.49 1.33 -18.20
N PHE A 38 -4.49 0.47 -18.45
CA PHE A 38 -3.15 0.63 -17.88
C PHE A 38 -2.06 0.82 -18.92
N ILE A 39 -1.89 -0.12 -19.85
CA ILE A 39 -0.62 -0.24 -20.60
C ILE A 39 -0.71 -0.05 -22.11
N GLY A 40 -1.91 0.06 -22.67
CA GLY A 40 -2.13 0.04 -24.11
C GLY A 40 -1.96 -1.36 -24.74
N ASP A 41 -2.23 -1.43 -26.04
CA ASP A 41 -2.14 -2.62 -26.87
C ASP A 41 -0.72 -2.76 -27.45
N PHE A 42 -0.19 -3.97 -27.38
CA PHE A 42 1.06 -4.34 -28.06
C PHE A 42 0.84 -4.41 -29.58
N PRO A 43 1.90 -4.28 -30.38
CA PRO A 43 1.81 -4.46 -31.83
C PRO A 43 1.26 -5.83 -32.24
N ASP A 44 0.38 -5.84 -33.23
CA ASP A 44 -0.17 -7.08 -33.82
C ASP A 44 0.90 -7.89 -34.58
N VAL A 45 1.88 -7.19 -35.15
CA VAL A 45 2.97 -7.80 -35.92
C VAL A 45 4.25 -7.77 -35.09
N ILE A 46 4.75 -8.96 -34.77
CA ILE A 46 6.05 -9.11 -34.10
C ILE A 46 7.13 -9.20 -35.18
N PRO A 47 8.16 -8.34 -35.16
CA PRO A 47 9.19 -8.33 -36.19
C PRO A 47 10.17 -9.48 -35.96
N THR A 48 10.61 -10.12 -37.05
CA THR A 48 11.68 -11.14 -36.99
C THR A 48 13.04 -10.49 -36.82
N ILE A 49 13.98 -11.17 -36.16
CA ILE A 49 15.38 -10.76 -36.12
C ILE A 49 16.02 -11.06 -37.48
N ILE A 50 16.66 -10.06 -38.11
CA ILE A 50 17.29 -10.16 -39.44
C ILE A 50 18.81 -9.92 -39.40
N GLY A 51 19.34 -9.49 -38.26
CA GLY A 51 20.76 -9.30 -38.05
C GLY A 51 21.13 -9.53 -36.59
N VAL A 52 22.24 -10.22 -36.37
CA VAL A 52 22.82 -10.43 -35.04
C VAL A 52 24.30 -10.13 -35.13
N GLN A 53 24.78 -9.22 -34.27
CA GLN A 53 26.19 -8.86 -34.21
C GLN A 53 26.68 -8.91 -32.77
N THR A 54 27.74 -9.69 -32.51
CA THR A 54 28.49 -9.60 -31.25
C THR A 54 29.31 -8.31 -31.29
N LEU A 55 28.94 -7.35 -30.44
CA LEU A 55 29.65 -6.09 -30.30
C LEU A 55 30.84 -6.21 -29.33
N GLU A 56 30.67 -7.06 -28.31
CA GLU A 56 31.67 -7.24 -27.26
C GLU A 56 31.58 -8.67 -26.69
N GLU A 57 32.72 -9.24 -26.35
CA GLU A 57 32.83 -10.54 -25.67
C GLU A 57 33.95 -10.48 -24.63
N ILE A 58 33.60 -10.76 -23.38
CA ILE A 58 34.52 -10.70 -22.23
C ILE A 58 34.52 -12.07 -21.55
N SER A 59 35.66 -12.75 -21.56
CA SER A 59 35.91 -13.93 -20.74
C SER A 59 36.35 -13.51 -19.34
N LYS A 60 35.69 -14.04 -18.31
CA LYS A 60 36.00 -13.78 -16.91
C LYS A 60 36.89 -14.89 -16.34
N THR A 61 37.54 -14.61 -15.21
CA THR A 61 38.46 -15.55 -14.54
C THR A 61 37.78 -16.78 -13.97
N ASP A 62 36.47 -16.71 -13.71
CA ASP A 62 35.62 -17.84 -13.29
C ASP A 62 35.20 -18.74 -14.46
N GLY A 63 35.65 -18.44 -15.68
CA GLY A 63 35.30 -19.17 -16.91
C GLY A 63 33.98 -18.74 -17.55
N SER A 64 33.22 -17.84 -16.92
CA SER A 64 31.99 -17.30 -17.50
C SER A 64 32.28 -16.31 -18.61
N ILE A 65 31.33 -16.14 -19.53
CA ILE A 65 31.45 -15.23 -20.68
C ILE A 65 30.36 -14.17 -20.60
N ARG A 66 30.69 -12.92 -20.94
CA ARG A 66 29.75 -11.81 -21.07
C ARG A 66 29.76 -11.36 -22.53
N LYS A 67 28.63 -11.43 -23.23
CA LYS A 67 28.51 -10.96 -24.62
C LYS A 67 27.54 -9.80 -24.71
N ARG A 68 27.93 -8.70 -25.36
CA ARG A 68 27.00 -7.67 -25.80
C ARG A 68 26.60 -7.96 -27.23
N ILE A 69 25.34 -8.25 -27.46
CA ILE A 69 24.78 -8.64 -28.75
C ILE A 69 23.83 -7.56 -29.24
N GLN A 70 24.04 -7.07 -30.45
CA GLN A 70 23.06 -6.24 -31.15
C GLN A 70 22.12 -7.12 -31.96
N LEU A 71 20.83 -6.90 -31.78
CA LEU A 71 19.73 -7.54 -32.51
C LEU A 71 19.08 -6.50 -33.42
N VAL A 72 19.06 -6.77 -34.72
CA VAL A 72 18.44 -5.91 -35.75
C VAL A 72 17.12 -6.54 -36.18
N PHE A 73 16.04 -5.77 -36.13
CA PHE A 73 14.69 -6.26 -36.38
C PHE A 73 14.20 -5.91 -37.78
N ASN A 74 13.32 -6.75 -38.33
CA ASN A 74 12.66 -6.55 -39.61
C ASN A 74 11.52 -5.52 -39.50
N THR A 75 11.88 -4.28 -39.20
CA THR A 75 10.98 -3.13 -39.17
C THR A 75 11.28 -2.18 -40.33
N PRO A 76 10.39 -1.23 -40.65
CA PRO A 76 10.62 -0.26 -41.74
C PRO A 76 11.99 0.45 -41.67
N ASN A 77 12.42 0.88 -40.48
CA ASN A 77 13.71 1.56 -40.27
C ASN A 77 14.81 0.63 -39.74
N ARG A 78 14.55 -0.68 -39.67
CA ARG A 78 15.48 -1.70 -39.16
C ARG A 78 16.07 -1.36 -37.80
N VAL A 79 15.20 -0.96 -36.86
CA VAL A 79 15.62 -0.61 -35.51
C VAL A 79 16.35 -1.78 -34.86
N SER A 80 17.30 -1.45 -34.00
CA SER A 80 18.08 -2.42 -33.26
C SER A 80 17.96 -2.21 -31.76
N MET A 81 18.21 -3.27 -31.01
CA MET A 81 18.45 -3.18 -29.57
C MET A 81 19.69 -4.00 -29.22
N ASP A 82 20.37 -3.59 -28.16
CA ASP A 82 21.48 -4.35 -27.61
C ASP A 82 20.98 -5.14 -26.40
N VAL A 83 21.45 -6.38 -26.24
CA VAL A 83 21.24 -7.23 -25.06
C VAL A 83 22.59 -7.71 -24.54
N TRP A 84 22.72 -7.83 -23.23
CA TRP A 84 23.85 -8.56 -22.66
C TRP A 84 23.43 -9.99 -22.33
N VAL A 85 24.22 -10.95 -22.80
CA VAL A 85 24.05 -12.37 -22.52
C VAL A 85 25.25 -12.87 -21.72
N TRP A 86 25.00 -13.28 -20.50
CA TRP A 86 25.99 -13.78 -19.57
C TRP A 86 25.86 -15.30 -19.51
N ILE A 87 26.92 -16.00 -19.89
CA ILE A 87 26.94 -17.45 -20.10
C ILE A 87 27.75 -18.08 -18.95
N PRO A 88 27.17 -19.01 -18.18
CA PRO A 88 27.85 -19.66 -17.07
C PRO A 88 28.90 -20.66 -17.57
N PHE A 89 29.94 -20.89 -16.78
CA PHE A 89 30.94 -21.92 -17.08
C PHE A 89 30.41 -23.31 -16.76
N GLY A 90 30.59 -24.27 -17.68
CA GLY A 90 30.36 -25.70 -17.40
C GLY A 90 28.91 -26.17 -17.24
N HIS A 91 27.92 -25.29 -17.34
CA HIS A 91 26.50 -25.63 -17.18
C HIS A 91 25.79 -25.62 -18.55
N SER A 92 25.32 -26.78 -19.01
CA SER A 92 24.61 -26.93 -20.28
C SER A 92 23.76 -28.21 -20.29
N PRO A 93 22.45 -28.17 -20.63
CA PRO A 93 21.67 -26.95 -20.89
C PRO A 93 21.52 -26.09 -19.63
N THR A 94 21.17 -24.82 -19.81
CA THR A 94 21.13 -23.83 -18.71
C THR A 94 19.75 -23.14 -18.63
N PRO A 95 19.20 -22.91 -17.43
CA PRO A 95 18.00 -22.08 -17.25
C PRO A 95 18.31 -20.63 -17.61
N ILE A 96 17.27 -19.83 -17.86
CA ILE A 96 17.40 -18.42 -18.23
C ILE A 96 16.88 -17.55 -17.09
N LEU A 97 17.64 -16.52 -16.71
CA LEU A 97 17.13 -15.40 -15.91
C LEU A 97 17.16 -14.11 -16.74
N LEU A 98 16.00 -13.44 -16.83
CA LEU A 98 15.86 -12.09 -17.38
C LEU A 98 15.83 -11.08 -16.22
N THR A 99 16.59 -10.00 -16.35
CA THR A 99 16.53 -8.86 -15.42
C THR A 99 17.00 -7.57 -16.10
N GLN A 100 16.61 -6.41 -15.59
CA GLN A 100 17.03 -5.12 -16.10
C GLN A 100 18.35 -4.69 -15.44
N PRO A 101 19.31 -4.11 -16.17
CA PRO A 101 20.68 -3.87 -15.66
C PRO A 101 20.80 -2.60 -14.83
N ARG A 102 20.03 -2.48 -13.75
CA ARG A 102 20.30 -1.46 -12.73
C ARG A 102 21.42 -1.92 -11.84
N ASP A 103 22.24 -0.98 -11.37
CA ASP A 103 23.32 -1.23 -10.41
C ASP A 103 22.89 -2.14 -9.24
N TYR A 104 21.75 -1.87 -8.61
CA TYR A 104 21.21 -2.69 -7.52
C TYR A 104 20.51 -3.99 -7.98
N GLN A 105 20.34 -4.21 -9.29
CA GLN A 105 19.81 -5.44 -9.88
C GLN A 105 20.91 -6.39 -10.39
N ILE A 106 22.09 -5.87 -10.73
CA ILE A 106 23.25 -6.69 -11.14
C ILE A 106 23.59 -7.81 -10.14
N PRO A 107 23.48 -7.62 -8.81
CA PRO A 107 23.72 -8.71 -7.87
C PRO A 107 22.82 -9.95 -8.07
N TRP A 108 21.56 -9.81 -8.53
CA TRP A 108 20.73 -10.97 -8.90
C TRP A 108 21.29 -11.69 -10.13
N ALA A 109 21.81 -10.94 -11.10
CA ALA A 109 22.43 -11.49 -12.31
C ALA A 109 23.70 -12.29 -11.96
N GLU A 110 24.55 -11.76 -11.09
CA GLU A 110 25.76 -12.46 -10.65
C GLU A 110 25.43 -13.72 -9.82
N ASP A 111 24.45 -13.65 -8.91
CA ASP A 111 24.04 -14.83 -8.11
C ASP A 111 23.45 -15.92 -9.00
N ALA A 112 22.55 -15.57 -9.92
CA ALA A 112 21.96 -16.52 -10.88
C ALA A 112 23.02 -17.16 -11.77
N LEU A 113 23.95 -16.37 -12.30
CA LEU A 113 25.03 -16.92 -13.12
C LEU A 113 25.89 -17.91 -12.33
N SER A 114 26.22 -17.59 -11.07
CA SER A 114 26.98 -18.49 -10.20
C SER A 114 26.27 -19.83 -9.95
N ARG A 115 24.93 -19.84 -10.03
CA ARG A 115 24.05 -21.02 -9.93
C ARG A 115 23.84 -21.75 -11.27
N GLY A 116 24.52 -21.32 -12.33
CA GLY A 116 24.47 -21.94 -13.64
C GLY A 116 23.34 -21.45 -14.55
N TYR A 117 22.75 -20.29 -14.28
CA TYR A 117 21.78 -19.64 -15.18
C TYR A 117 22.49 -18.87 -16.28
N LEU A 118 21.95 -18.92 -17.50
CA LEU A 118 22.22 -17.93 -18.53
C LEU A 118 21.44 -16.68 -18.17
N VAL A 119 22.14 -15.57 -18.00
CA VAL A 119 21.49 -14.30 -17.64
C VAL A 119 21.39 -13.40 -18.86
N CYS A 120 20.20 -12.84 -19.07
CA CYS A 120 19.95 -11.83 -20.08
C CYS A 120 19.61 -10.50 -19.43
N LEU A 121 20.49 -9.52 -19.63
CA LEU A 121 20.21 -8.14 -19.28
C LEU A 121 19.64 -7.45 -20.52
N TYR A 122 18.33 -7.29 -20.52
CA TYR A 122 17.58 -6.69 -21.62
C TYR A 122 17.42 -5.17 -21.41
N PRO A 123 17.08 -4.38 -22.46
CA PRO A 123 16.93 -2.93 -22.36
C PRO A 123 15.65 -2.49 -21.65
N GLY A 124 15.57 -2.78 -20.35
CA GLY A 124 14.46 -2.42 -19.47
C GLY A 124 14.74 -1.26 -18.51
N VAL A 125 15.92 -0.64 -18.55
CA VAL A 125 16.20 0.59 -17.76
C VAL A 125 15.17 1.65 -18.15
N ASP A 126 14.50 2.30 -17.21
CA ASP A 126 13.46 3.29 -17.49
C ASP A 126 14.05 4.66 -17.86
N SER A 127 13.26 5.53 -18.47
CA SER A 127 13.66 6.83 -19.02
C SER A 127 14.18 7.83 -17.98
N TYR A 128 13.90 7.59 -16.70
CA TYR A 128 14.35 8.42 -15.58
C TYR A 128 15.71 8.02 -15.03
N HIS A 129 16.31 6.96 -15.55
CA HIS A 129 17.65 6.59 -15.17
C HIS A 129 18.55 6.31 -16.38
N GLN A 130 19.85 6.31 -16.12
CA GLN A 130 20.88 5.97 -17.08
C GLN A 130 21.88 5.04 -16.40
N GLU A 131 22.45 4.13 -17.18
CA GLU A 131 23.47 3.20 -16.73
C GLU A 131 24.64 3.26 -17.71
N ALA A 132 25.81 3.67 -17.21
CA ALA A 132 26.95 3.97 -18.08
C ALA A 132 27.42 2.76 -18.91
N ASP A 133 27.33 1.56 -18.33
CA ASP A 133 27.71 0.31 -18.98
C ASP A 133 26.64 -0.24 -19.96
N TYR A 134 25.45 0.38 -19.96
CA TYR A 134 24.29 -0.05 -20.74
C TYR A 134 23.69 1.13 -21.52
N PRO A 135 24.46 1.77 -22.42
CA PRO A 135 24.01 2.95 -23.14
C PRO A 135 22.77 2.64 -23.98
N ARG A 136 21.87 3.63 -24.11
CA ARG A 136 20.62 3.58 -24.90
C ARG A 136 19.52 2.69 -24.31
N TYR A 137 19.76 1.95 -23.22
CA TYR A 137 18.75 1.07 -22.62
C TYR A 137 17.53 1.87 -22.12
N GLU A 138 17.75 3.10 -21.65
CA GLU A 138 16.72 4.01 -21.19
C GLU A 138 15.82 4.55 -22.31
N SER A 139 16.33 4.62 -23.55
CA SER A 139 15.75 5.37 -24.66
C SER A 139 15.32 4.52 -25.87
N VAL A 140 15.88 3.31 -26.04
CA VAL A 140 15.63 2.45 -27.22
C VAL A 140 14.15 2.10 -27.44
N TRP A 141 13.34 2.10 -26.38
CA TRP A 141 11.90 1.87 -26.47
C TRP A 141 11.19 2.87 -27.40
N ASN A 142 11.70 4.11 -27.51
CA ASN A 142 11.16 5.11 -28.44
C ASN A 142 11.34 4.70 -29.90
N ASP A 143 12.48 4.09 -30.23
CA ASP A 143 12.79 3.64 -31.58
C ASP A 143 11.77 2.57 -32.01
N PHE A 144 11.48 1.61 -31.13
CA PHE A 144 10.46 0.61 -31.39
C PHE A 144 9.06 1.20 -31.45
N ARG A 145 8.69 2.10 -30.53
CA ARG A 145 7.38 2.75 -30.55
C ARG A 145 7.14 3.51 -31.87
N ALA A 146 8.16 4.15 -32.42
CA ALA A 146 8.08 4.86 -33.69
C ALA A 146 7.80 3.93 -34.90
N GLU A 147 8.15 2.65 -34.81
CA GLU A 147 7.87 1.65 -35.86
C GLU A 147 6.42 1.13 -35.82
N TYR A 148 5.71 1.36 -34.71
CA TYR A 148 4.33 0.92 -34.50
C TYR A 148 3.43 2.10 -34.12
N PRO A 149 3.19 3.05 -35.04
CA PRO A 149 2.40 4.26 -34.75
C PRO A 149 0.95 3.97 -34.37
N ASP A 150 0.41 2.81 -34.77
CA ASP A 150 -0.95 2.36 -34.44
C ASP A 150 -1.04 1.70 -33.05
N ALA A 151 0.09 1.32 -32.44
CA ALA A 151 0.12 0.80 -31.08
C ALA A 151 0.12 1.96 -30.07
N ASN A 152 -0.78 1.89 -29.07
CA ASN A 152 -0.88 2.88 -28.00
C ASN A 152 -0.18 2.44 -26.70
N TRP A 153 0.65 1.39 -26.77
CA TRP A 153 1.49 0.92 -25.68
C TRP A 153 2.36 2.01 -25.03
N THR A 154 2.63 1.82 -23.74
CA THR A 154 3.39 2.75 -22.89
C THR A 154 4.85 2.34 -22.78
N GLU A 155 5.67 3.15 -22.10
CA GLU A 155 7.09 2.84 -21.89
C GLU A 155 7.28 1.49 -21.17
N ILE A 156 6.55 1.26 -20.07
CA ILE A 156 6.70 0.03 -19.26
C ILE A 156 6.33 -1.20 -20.07
N SER A 157 5.23 -1.18 -20.82
CA SER A 157 4.86 -2.31 -21.69
C SER A 157 5.83 -2.48 -22.84
N THR A 158 6.33 -1.41 -23.45
CA THR A 158 7.33 -1.52 -24.52
C THR A 158 8.58 -2.22 -23.99
N LYS A 159 9.05 -1.86 -22.79
CA LYS A 159 10.22 -2.50 -22.15
C LYS A 159 9.96 -3.95 -21.76
N ALA A 160 8.77 -4.27 -21.27
CA ALA A 160 8.33 -5.65 -21.06
C ALA A 160 8.35 -6.47 -22.38
N TRP A 161 7.92 -5.87 -23.49
CA TRP A 161 7.96 -6.49 -24.82
C TRP A 161 9.40 -6.69 -25.34
N LEU A 162 10.33 -5.80 -25.00
CA LEU A 162 11.75 -5.99 -25.33
C LEU A 162 12.38 -7.18 -24.58
N ALA A 163 11.90 -7.51 -23.38
CA ALA A 163 12.26 -8.76 -22.70
C ALA A 163 11.84 -9.98 -23.56
N SER A 164 10.62 -9.97 -24.09
CA SER A 164 10.13 -11.01 -25.01
C SER A 164 10.93 -11.08 -26.31
N ARG A 165 11.35 -9.94 -26.88
CA ARG A 165 12.23 -9.92 -28.06
C ARG A 165 13.61 -10.49 -27.77
N SER A 166 14.09 -10.34 -26.54
CA SER A 166 15.35 -10.95 -26.09
C SER A 166 15.22 -12.48 -26.04
N LEU A 167 14.05 -13.00 -25.64
CA LEU A 167 13.76 -14.44 -25.69
C LEU A 167 13.68 -15.00 -27.10
N ASP A 168 13.20 -14.23 -28.09
CA ASP A 168 13.20 -14.66 -29.50
C ASP A 168 14.62 -15.00 -29.96
N TYR A 169 15.62 -14.24 -29.51
CA TYR A 169 17.03 -14.52 -29.76
C TYR A 169 17.55 -15.74 -28.96
N LEU A 170 17.28 -15.80 -27.67
CA LEU A 170 17.87 -16.84 -26.80
C LEU A 170 17.31 -18.23 -27.05
N LEU A 171 16.06 -18.33 -27.50
CA LEU A 171 15.36 -19.60 -27.71
C LEU A 171 15.48 -20.13 -29.15
N ASP A 172 15.97 -19.32 -30.08
CA ASP A 172 16.14 -19.77 -31.47
C ASP A 172 17.41 -20.64 -31.60
N PRO A 173 17.26 -21.93 -31.97
CA PRO A 173 18.38 -22.86 -32.09
C PRO A 173 19.48 -22.40 -33.06
N GLN A 174 19.18 -21.51 -34.01
CA GLN A 174 20.16 -21.03 -34.98
C GLN A 174 21.31 -20.24 -34.33
N TYR A 175 21.08 -19.66 -33.14
CA TYR A 175 22.09 -18.87 -32.43
C TYR A 175 22.92 -19.69 -31.44
N GLY A 176 22.65 -21.00 -31.32
CA GLY A 176 23.54 -21.96 -30.67
C GLY A 176 23.52 -21.97 -29.14
N TYR A 177 22.53 -21.33 -28.50
CA TYR A 177 22.34 -21.44 -27.05
C TYR A 177 21.67 -22.77 -26.69
N ASN A 178 22.31 -23.56 -25.83
CA ASN A 178 21.70 -24.76 -25.25
C ASN A 178 21.01 -24.40 -23.93
N VAL A 179 19.73 -24.03 -24.01
CA VAL A 179 18.94 -23.49 -22.88
C VAL A 179 17.76 -24.38 -22.50
N MET A 180 17.37 -24.33 -21.23
CA MET A 180 16.21 -25.02 -20.68
C MET A 180 14.96 -24.17 -20.90
N ALA A 181 14.24 -24.38 -22.02
CA ALA A 181 13.05 -23.59 -22.37
C ALA A 181 11.87 -23.68 -21.37
N LYS A 182 11.93 -24.59 -20.40
CA LYS A 182 10.96 -24.74 -19.31
C LYS A 182 11.39 -24.05 -18.01
N GLU A 183 12.59 -23.49 -17.96
CA GLU A 183 13.19 -22.86 -16.78
C GLU A 183 13.61 -21.43 -17.14
N ILE A 184 12.61 -20.56 -17.38
CA ILE A 184 12.81 -19.15 -17.75
C ILE A 184 12.21 -18.28 -16.67
N GLY A 185 13.06 -17.66 -15.85
CA GLY A 185 12.68 -16.71 -14.81
C GLY A 185 12.82 -15.26 -15.27
N ILE A 186 11.99 -14.37 -14.72
CA ILE A 186 12.18 -12.93 -14.80
C ILE A 186 12.03 -12.29 -13.42
N ILE A 187 12.94 -11.38 -13.08
CA ILE A 187 12.91 -10.65 -11.80
C ILE A 187 13.02 -9.15 -12.04
N GLY A 188 12.43 -8.35 -11.16
CA GLY A 188 12.65 -6.91 -11.14
C GLY A 188 12.27 -6.29 -9.79
N PHE A 189 12.86 -5.13 -9.48
CA PHE A 189 12.59 -4.36 -8.26
C PHE A 189 11.93 -3.02 -8.55
N SER A 190 10.95 -2.61 -7.75
CA SER A 190 10.26 -1.34 -7.89
C SER A 190 9.61 -1.21 -9.27
N ARG A 191 9.85 -0.11 -10.00
CA ARG A 191 9.42 0.08 -11.39
C ARG A 191 9.81 -1.07 -12.34
N TYR A 192 10.91 -1.75 -12.08
CA TYR A 192 11.34 -2.91 -12.88
C TYR A 192 10.57 -4.18 -12.52
N GLY A 193 10.09 -4.29 -11.27
CA GLY A 193 9.12 -5.31 -10.89
C GLY A 193 7.79 -5.15 -11.64
N LYS A 194 7.34 -3.90 -11.88
CA LYS A 194 6.19 -3.60 -12.76
C LYS A 194 6.42 -4.12 -14.18
N GLN A 195 7.61 -3.88 -14.75
CA GLN A 195 7.94 -4.41 -16.08
C GLN A 195 7.98 -5.94 -16.11
N SER A 196 8.61 -6.57 -15.11
CA SER A 196 8.77 -8.02 -15.04
C SER A 196 7.43 -8.74 -14.91
N ILE A 197 6.49 -8.21 -14.12
CA ILE A 197 5.14 -8.77 -14.01
C ILE A 197 4.34 -8.61 -15.30
N ILE A 198 4.47 -7.47 -16.00
CA ILE A 198 3.81 -7.24 -17.29
C ILE A 198 4.41 -8.16 -18.38
N ALA A 199 5.73 -8.32 -18.44
CA ALA A 199 6.37 -9.24 -19.37
C ALA A 199 5.86 -10.67 -19.16
N ALA A 200 5.84 -11.14 -17.90
CA ALA A 200 5.31 -12.44 -17.56
C ALA A 200 3.82 -12.57 -17.94
N ALA A 201 2.98 -11.56 -17.68
CA ALA A 201 1.56 -11.58 -18.02
C ALA A 201 1.27 -11.71 -19.53
N PHE A 202 2.18 -11.22 -20.39
CA PHE A 202 1.96 -11.19 -21.84
C PHE A 202 2.80 -12.20 -22.64
N ASP A 203 3.77 -12.86 -22.01
CA ASP A 203 4.62 -13.88 -22.63
C ASP A 203 4.65 -15.18 -21.82
N ASP A 204 3.89 -16.18 -22.27
CA ASP A 204 3.77 -17.48 -21.61
C ASP A 204 5.07 -18.32 -21.69
N ARG A 205 6.11 -17.87 -22.42
CA ARG A 205 7.43 -18.51 -22.40
C ARG A 205 8.16 -18.25 -21.09
N ILE A 206 7.92 -17.12 -20.44
CA ILE A 206 8.42 -16.85 -19.09
C ILE A 206 7.68 -17.79 -18.13
N LYS A 207 8.42 -18.63 -17.41
CA LYS A 207 7.87 -19.72 -16.58
C LYS A 207 7.73 -19.37 -15.11
N ALA A 208 8.49 -18.40 -14.61
CA ALA A 208 8.36 -17.90 -13.25
C ALA A 208 8.68 -16.40 -13.19
N VAL A 209 8.02 -15.66 -12.30
CA VAL A 209 8.28 -14.23 -12.08
C VAL A 209 8.42 -13.88 -10.61
N ILE A 210 9.42 -13.06 -10.29
CA ILE A 210 9.53 -12.37 -9.00
C ILE A 210 9.33 -10.88 -9.25
N ALA A 211 8.28 -10.31 -8.68
CA ALA A 211 8.09 -8.86 -8.63
C ALA A 211 8.38 -8.38 -7.21
N ARG A 212 9.54 -7.73 -7.03
CA ARG A 212 9.98 -7.24 -5.73
C ARG A 212 9.58 -5.79 -5.55
N SER A 213 8.80 -5.50 -4.51
CA SER A 213 8.31 -4.16 -4.21
C SER A 213 7.77 -3.36 -5.41
N PRO A 214 6.99 -3.94 -6.35
CA PRO A 214 6.62 -3.23 -7.56
C PRO A 214 5.61 -2.08 -7.33
N GLY A 215 4.95 -1.98 -6.17
CA GLY A 215 4.04 -0.87 -5.82
C GLY A 215 2.81 -0.74 -6.72
N SER A 216 2.20 0.44 -6.76
CA SER A 216 1.01 0.74 -7.60
C SER A 216 1.40 1.05 -9.05
N PRO A 217 0.65 0.64 -10.09
CA PRO A 217 -0.44 -0.33 -10.10
C PRO A 217 0.04 -1.73 -10.51
N ALA A 218 0.93 -2.34 -9.73
CA ALA A 218 1.40 -3.70 -9.95
C ALA A 218 0.97 -4.62 -8.80
N SER A 219 1.69 -4.64 -7.69
CA SER A 219 1.30 -5.43 -6.53
C SER A 219 0.16 -4.78 -5.74
N CYS A 220 0.08 -3.45 -5.79
CA CYS A 220 -0.91 -2.64 -5.10
C CYS A 220 -2.03 -2.19 -6.04
N PRO A 221 -3.27 -2.64 -5.80
CA PRO A 221 -4.44 -2.12 -6.48
C PRO A 221 -4.74 -0.67 -6.05
N TYR A 222 -5.07 0.20 -7.01
CA TYR A 222 -5.40 1.61 -6.73
C TYR A 222 -6.60 1.80 -5.80
N ARG A 223 -7.53 0.84 -5.76
CA ARG A 223 -8.63 0.84 -4.78
C ARG A 223 -8.16 0.85 -3.31
N PHE A 224 -6.92 0.45 -3.04
CA PHE A 224 -6.34 0.45 -1.70
C PHE A 224 -5.05 1.28 -1.62
N THR A 225 -4.76 2.08 -2.65
CA THR A 225 -3.65 3.02 -2.69
C THR A 225 -4.12 4.36 -3.22
N SER A 226 -4.51 5.22 -2.27
CA SER A 226 -4.99 6.58 -2.55
C SER A 226 -4.34 7.57 -1.59
N ARG A 227 -4.78 8.84 -1.65
CA ARG A 227 -4.42 9.85 -0.65
C ARG A 227 -4.90 9.47 0.76
N ASP A 228 -5.89 8.58 0.88
CA ASP A 228 -6.36 8.02 2.15
C ASP A 228 -5.33 7.10 2.83
N THR A 229 -4.43 6.50 2.06
CA THR A 229 -3.40 5.58 2.58
C THR A 229 -2.01 6.19 2.55
N PHE A 230 -1.89 7.48 2.18
CA PHE A 230 -0.63 8.15 1.84
C PHE A 230 0.23 7.39 0.82
N ALA A 231 -0.42 6.64 -0.08
CA ALA A 231 0.25 5.81 -1.08
C ALA A 231 0.21 6.47 -2.46
N GLU A 232 0.97 5.89 -3.40
CA GLU A 232 0.97 6.30 -4.80
C GLU A 232 -0.43 6.14 -5.41
N THR A 233 -0.94 7.23 -5.98
CA THR A 233 -2.26 7.32 -6.64
C THR A 233 -2.08 7.39 -8.17
N PRO A 234 -3.16 7.35 -8.98
CA PRO A 234 -3.04 7.46 -10.42
C PRO A 234 -2.39 8.76 -10.92
N GLU A 235 -2.31 9.84 -10.13
CA GLU A 235 -1.64 11.08 -10.56
C GLU A 235 -0.11 11.04 -10.41
N ASP A 236 0.40 10.14 -9.57
CA ASP A 236 1.79 10.15 -9.13
C ASP A 236 2.74 9.41 -10.09
N PHE A 237 2.22 8.54 -10.96
CA PHE A 237 3.08 7.80 -11.89
C PHE A 237 3.67 8.74 -12.97
N PRO A 238 4.94 8.54 -13.37
CA PRO A 238 5.56 9.26 -14.48
C PRO A 238 4.82 9.09 -15.82
N GLY A 239 4.59 10.18 -16.54
CA GLY A 239 3.59 10.23 -17.63
C GLY A 239 3.75 9.23 -18.78
N GLU A 240 4.95 8.71 -19.02
CA GLU A 240 5.23 7.73 -20.09
C GLU A 240 4.98 6.27 -19.64
N TRP A 241 4.85 6.00 -18.33
CA TRP A 241 4.81 4.63 -17.79
C TRP A 241 3.49 3.91 -18.05
N PHE A 242 2.37 4.61 -17.91
CA PHE A 242 1.02 4.09 -18.08
C PHE A 242 0.18 5.03 -18.94
N LEU A 243 -0.98 4.59 -19.40
CA LEU A 243 -1.87 5.38 -20.23
C LEU A 243 -2.29 6.67 -19.50
N PRO A 244 -2.21 7.85 -20.13
CA PRO A 244 -2.61 9.11 -19.50
C PRO A 244 -4.06 9.14 -19.01
N SER A 245 -4.95 8.36 -19.64
CA SER A 245 -6.35 8.22 -19.23
C SER A 245 -6.54 7.66 -17.82
N LEU A 246 -5.55 6.92 -17.29
CA LEU A 246 -5.60 6.37 -15.94
C LEU A 246 -5.67 7.47 -14.87
N ARG A 247 -5.15 8.67 -15.15
CA ARG A 247 -5.25 9.85 -14.27
C ARG A 247 -6.67 10.39 -14.10
N SER A 248 -7.61 10.00 -14.95
CA SER A 248 -9.03 10.38 -14.76
C SER A 248 -9.68 9.69 -13.55
N TYR A 249 -9.03 8.68 -12.98
CA TYR A 249 -9.50 7.93 -11.82
C TYR A 249 -8.93 8.44 -10.48
N VAL A 250 -8.22 9.56 -10.46
CA VAL A 250 -7.70 10.15 -9.21
C VAL A 250 -8.87 10.56 -8.31
N GLY A 251 -8.95 9.96 -7.12
CA GLY A 251 -10.09 10.12 -6.21
C GLY A 251 -11.34 9.34 -6.62
N TYR A 252 -11.28 8.55 -7.69
CA TYR A 252 -12.35 7.71 -8.20
C TYR A 252 -11.83 6.30 -8.54
N GLU A 253 -10.83 5.82 -7.82
CA GLU A 253 -10.15 4.54 -8.04
C GLU A 253 -11.14 3.36 -7.97
N HIS A 254 -12.20 3.47 -7.16
CA HIS A 254 -13.31 2.51 -7.08
C HIS A 254 -14.09 2.32 -8.40
N GLN A 255 -13.95 3.22 -9.38
CA GLN A 255 -14.61 3.14 -10.69
C GLN A 255 -13.81 2.37 -11.73
N LEU A 256 -12.54 2.01 -11.45
CA LEU A 256 -11.74 1.20 -12.36
C LEU A 256 -12.40 -0.18 -12.56
N PRO A 257 -12.64 -0.64 -13.80
CA PRO A 257 -13.33 -1.92 -14.06
C PRO A 257 -12.44 -3.15 -13.84
N ILE A 258 -11.13 -2.95 -13.77
CA ILE A 258 -10.12 -3.93 -13.37
C ILE A 258 -9.04 -3.16 -12.61
N ASP A 259 -8.26 -3.84 -11.77
CA ASP A 259 -7.15 -3.26 -11.04
C ASP A 259 -5.92 -4.16 -11.16
N SER A 260 -4.84 -3.83 -10.47
CA SER A 260 -3.52 -4.46 -10.64
C SER A 260 -3.49 -5.98 -10.37
N HIS A 261 -4.44 -6.52 -9.61
CA HIS A 261 -4.60 -7.97 -9.41
C HIS A 261 -4.91 -8.73 -10.72
N GLY A 262 -5.33 -8.03 -11.78
CA GLY A 262 -5.44 -8.58 -13.12
C GLY A 262 -4.12 -9.13 -13.68
N TRP A 263 -2.96 -8.61 -13.26
CA TRP A 263 -1.65 -9.15 -13.65
C TRP A 263 -1.47 -10.60 -13.18
N TYR A 264 -1.87 -10.89 -11.93
CA TYR A 264 -1.81 -12.25 -11.37
C TYR A 264 -2.68 -13.22 -12.18
N ALA A 265 -3.86 -12.76 -12.56
CA ALA A 265 -4.81 -13.52 -13.37
C ALA A 265 -4.20 -13.90 -14.74
N LEU A 266 -3.47 -12.98 -15.38
CA LEU A 266 -2.83 -13.24 -16.68
C LEU A 266 -1.61 -14.17 -16.58
N ILE A 267 -0.91 -14.18 -15.45
CA ILE A 267 0.23 -15.08 -15.21
C ILE A 267 -0.21 -16.51 -14.85
N ALA A 268 -1.36 -16.65 -14.17
CA ALA A 268 -1.86 -17.93 -13.70
C ALA A 268 -1.94 -18.98 -14.84
N PRO A 269 -1.56 -20.25 -14.59
CA PRO A 269 -1.15 -20.81 -13.29
C PRO A 269 0.38 -20.79 -13.05
N ARG A 270 1.16 -20.01 -13.79
CA ARG A 270 2.63 -20.01 -13.67
C ARG A 270 3.10 -19.43 -12.33
N PRO A 271 4.20 -19.93 -11.75
CA PRO A 271 4.78 -19.37 -10.53
C PRO A 271 4.97 -17.85 -10.54
N CYS A 272 4.44 -17.18 -9.53
CA CYS A 272 4.53 -15.74 -9.33
C CYS A 272 4.79 -15.44 -7.85
N LEU A 273 5.88 -14.75 -7.55
CA LEU A 273 6.23 -14.28 -6.21
C LEU A 273 6.14 -12.76 -6.14
N ILE A 274 5.35 -12.30 -5.17
CA ILE A 274 5.33 -10.90 -4.71
C ILE A 274 6.17 -10.82 -3.45
N HIS A 275 7.29 -10.11 -3.55
CA HIS A 275 8.24 -9.96 -2.45
C HIS A 275 8.19 -8.52 -1.94
N THR A 276 7.45 -8.31 -0.85
CA THR A 276 7.08 -7.01 -0.28
C THR A 276 7.78 -6.75 1.06
N ALA A 277 7.68 -5.54 1.60
CA ALA A 277 8.30 -5.13 2.87
C ALA A 277 7.28 -4.50 3.81
N HIS A 278 7.45 -4.73 5.11
CA HIS A 278 6.54 -4.21 6.14
C HIS A 278 6.36 -2.68 6.07
N ASN A 279 7.44 -1.93 5.86
CA ASN A 279 7.45 -0.47 5.88
C ASN A 279 7.91 0.10 4.53
N ASP A 280 7.52 -0.54 3.42
CA ASP A 280 7.80 -0.02 2.09
C ASP A 280 6.91 1.19 1.77
N GLY A 281 7.53 2.38 1.71
CA GLY A 281 6.90 3.65 1.33
C GLY A 281 6.06 3.60 0.05
N CYS A 282 6.40 2.71 -0.89
CA CYS A 282 5.74 2.62 -2.19
C CYS A 282 4.68 1.51 -2.26
N GLU A 283 4.57 0.68 -1.21
CA GLU A 283 3.87 -0.58 -1.30
C GLU A 283 3.16 -0.94 0.02
N PRO A 284 1.98 -0.36 0.29
CA PRO A 284 1.22 -0.69 1.49
C PRO A 284 0.86 -2.19 1.51
N THR A 285 1.29 -2.89 2.56
CA THR A 285 1.11 -4.35 2.70
C THR A 285 -0.35 -4.79 2.66
N TYR A 286 -1.28 -3.93 3.10
CA TYR A 286 -2.72 -4.18 3.02
C TYR A 286 -3.20 -4.29 1.57
N ALA A 287 -2.78 -3.36 0.71
CA ALA A 287 -3.14 -3.37 -0.71
C ALA A 287 -2.57 -4.60 -1.43
N VAL A 288 -1.32 -4.94 -1.13
CA VAL A 288 -0.66 -6.16 -1.66
C VAL A 288 -1.44 -7.42 -1.28
N GLU A 289 -1.78 -7.57 -0.01
CA GLU A 289 -2.47 -8.77 0.48
C GLU A 289 -3.88 -8.91 -0.13
N LYS A 290 -4.63 -7.81 -0.26
CA LYS A 290 -5.94 -7.85 -0.93
C LYS A 290 -5.82 -8.23 -2.41
N GLY A 291 -4.84 -7.70 -3.13
CA GLY A 291 -4.55 -8.10 -4.50
C GLY A 291 -4.17 -9.59 -4.60
N TYR A 292 -3.30 -10.05 -3.70
CA TYR A 292 -2.86 -11.44 -3.59
C TYR A 292 -4.04 -12.40 -3.37
N LEU A 293 -4.92 -12.11 -2.40
CA LEU A 293 -6.07 -12.94 -2.06
C LEU A 293 -7.06 -13.09 -3.22
N GLU A 294 -7.32 -12.02 -3.98
CA GLU A 294 -8.15 -12.12 -5.19
C GLU A 294 -7.45 -12.91 -6.30
N GLY A 295 -6.15 -12.67 -6.52
CA GLY A 295 -5.35 -13.44 -7.47
C GLY A 295 -5.35 -14.94 -7.16
N ARG A 296 -5.23 -15.31 -5.88
CA ARG A 296 -5.22 -16.69 -5.39
C ARG A 296 -6.48 -17.46 -5.77
N LYS A 297 -7.64 -16.80 -5.90
CA LYS A 297 -8.88 -17.44 -6.38
C LYS A 297 -8.72 -18.00 -7.79
N VAL A 298 -8.07 -17.26 -8.68
CA VAL A 298 -7.78 -17.73 -10.05
C VAL A 298 -6.83 -18.92 -10.04
N TYR A 299 -5.75 -18.84 -9.27
CA TYR A 299 -4.80 -19.96 -9.13
C TYR A 299 -5.48 -21.21 -8.55
N THR A 300 -6.40 -21.03 -7.60
CA THR A 300 -7.22 -22.10 -7.03
C THR A 300 -8.14 -22.74 -8.08
N LEU A 301 -8.86 -21.93 -8.86
CA LEU A 301 -9.71 -22.41 -9.96
C LEU A 301 -8.91 -23.27 -10.96
N LEU A 302 -7.66 -22.88 -11.22
CA LEU A 302 -6.76 -23.60 -12.13
C LEU A 302 -6.03 -24.78 -11.48
N GLY A 303 -6.29 -25.08 -10.19
CA GLY A 303 -5.69 -26.21 -9.50
C GLY A 303 -4.23 -26.02 -9.06
N HIS A 304 -3.74 -24.78 -9.05
CA HIS A 304 -2.37 -24.42 -8.66
C HIS A 304 -2.32 -23.28 -7.62
N PRO A 305 -3.10 -23.31 -6.52
CA PRO A 305 -3.11 -22.24 -5.51
C PRO A 305 -1.71 -21.95 -4.95
N GLN A 306 -0.87 -22.98 -4.85
CA GLN A 306 0.49 -22.88 -4.35
C GLN A 306 1.45 -22.09 -5.26
N ASN A 307 1.09 -21.80 -6.52
CA ASN A 307 2.00 -21.13 -7.46
C ASN A 307 1.98 -19.60 -7.32
N LEU A 308 1.09 -19.02 -6.51
CA LEU A 308 1.10 -17.59 -6.18
C LEU A 308 1.63 -17.42 -4.75
N TYR A 309 2.74 -16.71 -4.61
CA TYR A 309 3.45 -16.52 -3.35
C TYR A 309 3.45 -15.05 -2.94
N LEU A 310 3.34 -14.84 -1.63
CA LEU A 310 3.54 -13.55 -0.98
C LEU A 310 4.60 -13.72 0.11
N SER A 311 5.73 -13.01 -0.01
CA SER A 311 6.78 -12.99 1.00
C SER A 311 6.92 -11.58 1.56
N TYR A 312 6.89 -11.47 2.88
CA TYR A 312 7.14 -10.24 3.62
C TYR A 312 8.56 -10.23 4.15
N ARG A 313 9.20 -9.06 4.06
CA ARG A 313 10.49 -8.81 4.71
C ARG A 313 10.41 -7.61 5.65
N SER A 314 11.29 -7.61 6.63
CA SER A 314 11.50 -6.46 7.52
C SER A 314 12.15 -5.28 6.80
N GLY A 315 11.85 -4.06 7.25
CA GLY A 315 12.41 -2.83 6.68
C GLY A 315 11.54 -2.25 5.57
N GLY A 316 12.15 -1.44 4.71
CA GLY A 316 11.45 -0.63 3.71
C GLY A 316 11.76 -1.02 2.27
N HIS A 317 11.64 -0.03 1.37
CA HIS A 317 11.90 -0.21 -0.05
C HIS A 317 13.35 -0.69 -0.30
N THR A 318 14.30 -0.05 0.38
CA THR A 318 15.74 -0.32 0.37
C THR A 318 16.26 -0.56 1.80
N PRO A 319 17.43 -1.20 1.98
CA PRO A 319 18.32 -1.77 0.97
C PRO A 319 17.86 -3.13 0.42
N ILE A 320 18.53 -3.56 -0.65
CA ILE A 320 18.49 -4.93 -1.14
C ILE A 320 19.71 -5.63 -0.54
N THR A 321 19.50 -6.66 0.28
CA THR A 321 20.59 -7.36 0.97
C THR A 321 20.94 -8.64 0.24
N LYS A 322 22.08 -9.25 0.58
CA LYS A 322 22.50 -10.53 0.00
C LYS A 322 21.53 -11.65 0.36
N GLU A 323 20.94 -11.59 1.55
CA GLU A 323 19.92 -12.54 2.01
C GLU A 323 18.67 -12.45 1.16
N HIS A 324 18.19 -11.23 0.85
CA HIS A 324 17.06 -11.03 -0.07
C HIS A 324 17.35 -11.61 -1.46
N ILE A 325 18.56 -11.37 -1.99
CA ILE A 325 18.98 -11.90 -3.29
C ILE A 325 18.99 -13.43 -3.28
N ALA A 326 19.60 -14.02 -2.25
CA ALA A 326 19.66 -15.46 -2.09
C ALA A 326 18.28 -16.09 -1.94
N GLU A 327 17.37 -15.48 -1.18
CA GLU A 327 15.98 -15.92 -1.04
C GLU A 327 15.26 -15.93 -2.40
N ASN A 328 15.39 -14.86 -3.19
CA ASN A 328 14.77 -14.78 -4.51
C ASN A 328 15.33 -15.84 -5.48
N MET A 329 16.65 -16.08 -5.48
CA MET A 329 17.25 -17.10 -6.34
C MET A 329 16.93 -18.52 -5.87
N ASN A 330 16.88 -18.74 -4.56
CA ASN A 330 16.40 -19.99 -3.98
C ASN A 330 14.95 -20.30 -4.37
N TRP A 331 14.09 -19.28 -4.46
CA TRP A 331 12.72 -19.46 -4.93
C TRP A 331 12.68 -19.90 -6.41
N PHE A 332 13.47 -19.28 -7.29
CA PHE A 332 13.55 -19.75 -8.70
C PHE A 332 14.06 -21.19 -8.78
N ASP A 333 15.13 -21.51 -8.06
CA ASP A 333 15.66 -22.86 -8.04
C ASP A 333 14.61 -23.87 -7.51
N LEU A 334 13.80 -23.51 -6.51
CA LEU A 334 12.69 -24.35 -6.06
C LEU A 334 11.64 -24.54 -7.17
N MET A 335 11.23 -23.46 -7.85
CA MET A 335 10.21 -23.51 -8.91
C MET A 335 10.67 -24.26 -10.17
N PHE A 336 11.99 -24.40 -10.35
CA PHE A 336 12.60 -25.14 -11.45
C PHE A 336 13.12 -26.52 -11.03
N ASP A 337 12.74 -27.02 -9.85
CA ASP A 337 13.16 -28.33 -9.31
C ASP A 337 14.69 -28.50 -9.20
N ARG A 338 15.41 -27.39 -8.96
CA ARG A 338 16.87 -27.31 -8.83
C ARG A 338 17.37 -27.35 -7.37
N LEU A 339 16.46 -27.29 -6.39
CA LEU A 339 16.74 -27.45 -4.96
C LEU A 339 15.94 -28.61 -4.37
N ASP A 340 16.55 -29.37 -3.44
CA ASP A 340 15.82 -30.37 -2.66
C ASP A 340 14.85 -29.67 -1.69
N SER A 341 13.55 -29.83 -1.93
CA SER A 341 12.40 -29.19 -1.26
C SER A 341 12.37 -29.21 0.28
N LYS A 342 13.27 -29.95 0.94
CA LYS A 342 13.27 -30.17 2.40
C LYS A 342 13.78 -28.99 3.24
N GLN A 343 14.25 -27.90 2.64
CA GLN A 343 14.90 -26.80 3.38
C GLN A 343 14.24 -25.42 3.30
N LEU A 344 13.27 -25.19 2.42
CA LEU A 344 12.68 -23.86 2.23
C LEU A 344 11.16 -23.92 2.42
N ALA A 345 10.71 -23.45 3.57
CA ALA A 345 9.31 -23.17 3.80
C ALA A 345 9.05 -21.73 3.32
N PHE A 346 8.44 -21.58 2.14
CA PHE A 346 7.78 -20.32 1.76
C PHE A 346 6.42 -20.32 2.44
N ASP A 347 6.43 -20.22 3.77
CA ASP A 347 5.22 -20.24 4.57
C ASP A 347 4.38 -19.02 4.25
N GLU A 348 3.09 -19.24 4.01
CA GLU A 348 2.13 -18.15 3.85
C GLU A 348 1.89 -17.51 5.23
N GLU A 349 2.21 -16.22 5.34
CA GLU A 349 1.84 -15.40 6.48
C GLU A 349 0.96 -14.24 5.97
N LEU A 350 -0.33 -14.27 6.28
CA LEU A 350 -1.24 -13.14 6.04
C LEU A 350 -1.27 -12.27 7.29
N ILE A 351 -0.89 -11.01 7.17
CA ILE A 351 -0.77 -10.08 8.31
C ILE A 351 -1.98 -9.14 8.43
N HIS A 352 -2.86 -9.10 7.41
CA HIS A 352 -4.10 -8.31 7.41
C HIS A 352 -5.38 -9.14 7.37
N ASP A 353 -5.31 -10.42 7.03
CA ASP A 353 -6.47 -11.29 6.93
C ASP A 353 -7.16 -11.47 8.29
N PHE A 354 -8.49 -11.40 8.26
CA PHE A 354 -9.31 -11.46 9.46
C PHE A 354 -10.58 -12.26 9.19
N ASN A 355 -10.64 -13.44 9.80
CA ASN A 355 -11.81 -14.30 9.74
C ASN A 355 -12.82 -13.92 10.84
N TRP A 356 -13.80 -13.09 10.48
CA TRP A 356 -14.82 -12.64 11.42
C TRP A 356 -15.66 -13.79 11.99
N CYS A 357 -15.98 -14.82 11.19
CA CYS A 357 -16.78 -15.95 11.66
C CYS A 357 -16.03 -16.74 12.75
N GLU A 358 -14.74 -16.99 12.53
CA GLU A 358 -13.87 -17.63 13.51
C GLU A 358 -13.73 -16.76 14.77
N TRP A 359 -13.46 -15.47 14.61
CA TRP A 359 -13.38 -14.54 15.74
C TRP A 359 -14.68 -14.52 16.56
N LYS A 360 -15.84 -14.40 15.91
CA LYS A 360 -17.15 -14.39 16.56
C LYS A 360 -17.44 -15.70 17.31
N SER A 361 -16.97 -16.83 16.80
CA SER A 361 -17.17 -18.14 17.45
C SER A 361 -16.50 -18.25 18.83
N GLN A 362 -15.56 -17.36 19.14
CA GLN A 362 -14.87 -17.29 20.43
C GLN A 362 -15.67 -16.49 21.49
N LEU A 363 -16.74 -15.81 21.09
CA LEU A 363 -17.57 -14.97 21.97
C LEU A 363 -18.75 -15.75 22.54
N SER A 364 -19.14 -15.39 23.77
CA SER A 364 -20.37 -15.89 24.39
C SER A 364 -21.58 -15.07 23.97
N ASP A 365 -22.79 -15.63 24.10
CA ASP A 365 -24.05 -14.89 23.85
C ASP A 365 -24.12 -13.58 24.65
N LYS A 366 -23.57 -13.56 25.87
CA LYS A 366 -23.51 -12.36 26.71
C LYS A 366 -22.65 -11.26 26.09
N ASP A 367 -21.52 -11.62 25.47
CA ASP A 367 -20.64 -10.64 24.83
C ASP A 367 -21.34 -9.98 23.61
N LEU A 368 -22.26 -10.71 22.97
CA LEU A 368 -23.01 -10.25 21.79
C LEU A 368 -24.28 -9.44 22.13
N LEU A 369 -24.70 -9.41 23.40
CA LEU A 369 -25.88 -8.68 23.83
C LEU A 369 -25.56 -7.19 24.03
N VAL A 370 -26.25 -6.34 23.27
CA VAL A 370 -26.22 -4.88 23.46
C VAL A 370 -26.68 -4.55 24.89
N PRO A 371 -25.94 -3.74 25.66
CA PRO A 371 -26.35 -3.35 27.00
C PRO A 371 -27.58 -2.42 26.95
N ASN A 372 -28.50 -2.57 27.92
CA ASN A 372 -29.61 -1.63 28.16
C ASN A 372 -29.15 -0.35 28.87
N GLY A 373 -27.91 0.05 28.61
CA GLY A 373 -27.19 1.11 29.28
C GLY A 373 -27.42 2.50 28.67
N ASP A 374 -26.67 3.47 29.18
CA ASP A 374 -26.58 4.78 28.52
C ASP A 374 -25.79 4.69 27.19
N LEU A 375 -25.79 5.79 26.45
CA LEU A 375 -25.11 5.89 25.15
C LEU A 375 -23.61 5.55 25.24
N ARG A 376 -22.94 5.95 26.32
CA ARG A 376 -21.51 5.71 26.53
C ARG A 376 -21.25 4.22 26.74
N GLU A 377 -22.10 3.53 27.50
CA GLU A 377 -22.04 2.09 27.69
C GLU A 377 -22.23 1.32 26.38
N GLN A 378 -23.12 1.78 25.50
CA GLN A 378 -23.33 1.17 24.17
C GLN A 378 -22.13 1.37 23.24
N ILE A 379 -21.53 2.56 23.24
CA ILE A 379 -20.29 2.83 22.49
C ILE A 379 -19.17 1.92 22.99
N LEU A 380 -18.94 1.88 24.31
CA LEU A 380 -17.89 1.05 24.92
C LEU A 380 -18.12 -0.44 24.63
N TRP A 381 -19.37 -0.92 24.65
CA TRP A 381 -19.69 -2.29 24.25
C TRP A 381 -19.18 -2.59 22.83
N SER A 382 -19.44 -1.71 21.85
CA SER A 382 -19.00 -1.93 20.46
C SER A 382 -17.47 -1.93 20.29
N LEU A 383 -16.74 -1.28 21.20
CA LEU A 383 -15.28 -1.29 21.25
C LEU A 383 -14.73 -2.54 21.95
N GLY A 384 -15.60 -3.35 22.57
CA GLY A 384 -15.24 -4.53 23.31
C GLY A 384 -14.61 -4.22 24.68
N HIS A 385 -14.06 -5.25 25.30
CA HIS A 385 -13.62 -5.25 26.68
C HIS A 385 -12.11 -4.98 26.76
N LYS A 386 -11.75 -3.75 27.14
CA LYS A 386 -10.34 -3.40 27.44
C LYS A 386 -9.80 -4.35 28.53
N PRO A 387 -8.67 -5.04 28.29
CA PRO A 387 -8.06 -5.90 29.30
C PRO A 387 -7.55 -5.06 30.49
N LYS A 388 -7.44 -5.69 31.67
CA LYS A 388 -6.93 -5.01 32.88
C LYS A 388 -5.48 -4.57 32.72
N GLU A 389 -4.69 -5.39 32.06
CA GLU A 389 -3.28 -5.12 31.74
C GLU A 389 -3.13 -5.17 30.23
N ILE A 390 -2.44 -4.17 29.69
CA ILE A 390 -2.02 -4.12 28.29
C ILE A 390 -0.52 -4.30 28.30
N GLY A 391 -0.04 -5.47 27.85
CA GLY A 391 1.39 -5.74 27.75
C GLY A 391 2.11 -4.65 26.96
N SER A 392 3.36 -4.35 27.34
CA SER A 392 4.23 -3.51 26.51
C SER A 392 4.34 -4.12 25.11
N ASN A 393 4.41 -3.29 24.08
CA ASN A 393 4.82 -3.79 22.78
C ASN A 393 6.21 -4.47 22.87
N GLU A 394 6.49 -5.43 21.99
CA GLU A 394 7.74 -6.22 21.97
C GLU A 394 8.96 -5.39 21.52
N MET A 395 8.89 -4.06 21.54
CA MET A 395 9.93 -3.19 21.02
C MET A 395 11.07 -3.03 22.02
N ALA A 396 12.30 -3.27 21.55
CA ALA A 396 13.49 -3.36 22.40
C ALA A 396 13.93 -2.03 23.06
N SER A 397 13.47 -0.89 22.55
CA SER A 397 13.84 0.45 23.05
C SER A 397 12.60 1.26 23.35
N SER A 398 12.63 2.02 24.46
CA SER A 398 11.56 2.95 24.83
C SER A 398 11.42 4.14 23.88
N PHE A 399 12.38 4.38 22.99
CA PHE A 399 12.32 5.47 22.01
C PHE A 399 12.70 5.00 20.62
N LEU A 400 12.22 5.73 19.61
CA LEU A 400 12.69 5.55 18.23
C LEU A 400 14.20 5.80 18.14
N ASN A 401 14.88 4.87 17.48
CA ASN A 401 16.28 5.01 17.11
C ASN A 401 16.42 5.68 15.72
N SER A 402 17.64 6.03 15.32
CA SER A 402 17.90 6.71 14.06
C SER A 402 17.52 5.85 12.84
N ALA A 403 17.76 4.54 12.88
CA ALA A 403 17.44 3.65 11.77
C ALA A 403 15.92 3.50 11.58
N GLU A 404 15.16 3.42 12.68
CA GLU A 404 13.69 3.44 12.64
C GLU A 404 13.16 4.78 12.12
N SER A 405 13.77 5.88 12.56
CA SER A 405 13.37 7.23 12.11
C SER A 405 13.64 7.45 10.62
N GLU A 406 14.79 6.97 10.13
CA GLU A 406 15.16 6.99 8.72
C GLU A 406 14.24 6.08 7.87
N LEU A 407 13.98 4.85 8.34
CA LEU A 407 13.07 3.91 7.69
C LEU A 407 11.68 4.52 7.47
N MET A 408 11.15 5.15 8.50
CA MET A 408 9.84 5.80 8.45
C MET A 408 9.89 7.19 7.80
N THR A 409 11.06 7.61 7.32
CA THR A 409 11.33 8.90 6.67
C THR A 409 11.02 10.12 7.55
N HIS A 410 10.99 9.96 8.88
CA HIS A 410 10.79 11.05 9.83
C HIS A 410 11.90 12.10 9.76
N ASP A 411 13.09 11.71 9.28
CA ASP A 411 14.28 12.56 9.10
C ASP A 411 14.37 13.19 7.69
N ARG A 412 13.38 12.93 6.82
CA ARG A 412 13.40 13.41 5.42
C ARG A 412 13.30 14.94 5.31
N TRP A 413 12.62 15.60 6.26
CA TRP A 413 12.41 17.04 6.24
C TRP A 413 13.23 17.75 7.33
N GLN A 414 13.92 18.81 6.93
CA GLN A 414 14.49 19.78 7.85
C GLN A 414 13.75 21.09 7.70
N VAL A 415 12.97 21.44 8.71
CA VAL A 415 12.04 22.57 8.68
C VAL A 415 12.52 23.61 9.69
N GLU A 416 12.75 24.82 9.22
CA GLU A 416 13.23 25.91 10.06
C GLU A 416 12.28 26.18 11.22
N HIS A 417 12.85 26.57 12.37
CA HIS A 417 12.12 26.88 13.60
C HIS A 417 11.27 25.73 14.15
N THR A 418 11.69 24.49 13.90
CA THR A 418 11.07 23.30 14.50
C THR A 418 12.10 22.37 15.11
N THR A 419 11.70 21.67 16.17
CA THR A 419 12.48 20.65 16.86
C THR A 419 11.63 19.38 16.95
N ARG A 420 12.28 18.22 16.83
CA ARG A 420 11.69 16.90 17.11
C ARG A 420 12.20 16.35 18.43
N LEU A 421 11.31 15.92 19.31
CA LEU A 421 11.61 15.29 20.59
C LEU A 421 10.99 13.89 20.68
N PRO A 422 11.80 12.81 20.67
CA PRO A 422 11.29 11.46 20.85
C PRO A 422 10.68 11.24 22.24
N VAL A 423 9.51 10.60 22.27
CA VAL A 423 8.71 10.32 23.46
C VAL A 423 8.15 8.90 23.47
N HIS A 424 7.75 8.43 24.65
CA HIS A 424 6.89 7.27 24.81
C HIS A 424 5.89 7.43 25.96
N PHE A 425 4.79 6.70 25.89
CA PHE A 425 3.71 6.76 26.86
C PHE A 425 2.89 5.46 26.88
N GLY A 426 2.01 5.32 27.87
CA GLY A 426 1.13 4.15 28.01
C GLY A 426 1.90 2.82 27.98
N SER A 427 1.42 1.87 27.18
CA SER A 427 2.05 0.55 26.96
C SER A 427 3.23 0.60 25.98
N ASN A 428 4.18 1.51 26.24
CA ASN A 428 5.35 1.78 25.40
C ASN A 428 4.99 2.22 23.97
N VAL A 429 3.90 2.97 23.79
CA VAL A 429 3.60 3.62 22.51
C VAL A 429 4.67 4.68 22.28
N ARG A 430 5.38 4.60 21.16
CA ARG A 430 6.50 5.47 20.82
C ARG A 430 6.05 6.50 19.79
N GLY A 431 6.55 7.72 19.92
CA GLY A 431 6.23 8.80 19.01
C GLY A 431 7.23 9.94 19.10
N ASN A 432 6.85 11.08 18.55
CA ASN A 432 7.62 12.31 18.59
C ASN A 432 6.72 13.50 18.90
N LEU A 433 7.27 14.45 19.64
CA LEU A 433 6.75 15.81 19.70
C LEU A 433 7.47 16.68 18.68
N TYR A 434 6.71 17.50 17.96
CA TYR A 434 7.22 18.52 17.06
C TYR A 434 6.77 19.89 17.56
N TYR A 435 7.70 20.82 17.73
CA TYR A 435 7.39 22.13 18.30
C TYR A 435 8.41 23.18 17.89
N ASN A 436 8.07 24.46 18.02
CA ASN A 436 9.02 25.55 17.85
C ASN A 436 9.83 25.74 19.15
N PRO A 437 11.17 25.57 19.13
CA PRO A 437 12.00 25.69 20.33
C PRO A 437 12.08 27.11 20.89
N ASN A 438 11.63 28.12 20.14
CA ASN A 438 11.61 29.52 20.56
C ASN A 438 10.26 29.95 21.16
N SER A 439 9.33 29.01 21.39
CA SER A 439 8.04 29.33 22.01
C SER A 439 8.23 29.79 23.45
N GLU A 440 7.57 30.87 23.84
CA GLU A 440 7.62 31.41 25.20
C GLU A 440 6.35 31.02 25.97
N GLY A 441 6.51 30.33 27.11
CA GLY A 441 5.41 29.92 27.99
C GLY A 441 4.64 28.68 27.52
N PRO A 442 3.49 28.38 28.15
CA PRO A 442 2.64 27.24 27.81
C PRO A 442 2.10 27.30 26.37
N VAL A 443 2.24 26.20 25.64
CA VAL A 443 1.81 26.09 24.24
C VAL A 443 0.67 25.08 24.08
N PRO A 444 -0.40 25.39 23.33
CA PRO A 444 -1.45 24.41 22.99
C PRO A 444 -0.91 23.19 22.25
N VAL A 445 -1.52 22.04 22.50
CA VAL A 445 -1.08 20.76 21.93
C VAL A 445 -2.09 20.24 20.93
N ILE A 446 -1.57 19.66 19.84
CA ILE A 446 -2.34 18.92 18.86
C ILE A 446 -1.81 17.49 18.82
N ILE A 447 -2.69 16.52 19.04
CA ILE A 447 -2.38 15.11 18.80
C ILE A 447 -2.78 14.80 17.35
N TRP A 448 -1.79 14.46 16.52
CA TRP A 448 -1.98 14.09 15.12
C TRP A 448 -2.31 12.60 15.00
N LEU A 449 -3.43 12.29 14.35
CA LEU A 449 -3.92 10.93 14.11
C LEU A 449 -4.02 10.69 12.59
N HIS A 450 -3.21 9.75 12.12
CA HIS A 450 -3.00 9.50 10.69
C HIS A 450 -4.10 8.62 10.06
N PRO A 451 -4.18 8.53 8.73
CA PRO A 451 -5.20 7.74 8.05
C PRO A 451 -4.76 6.26 7.93
N PHE A 452 -5.29 5.49 6.98
CA PHE A 452 -4.92 4.07 6.75
C PHE A 452 -3.51 3.87 6.16
N SER A 453 -2.51 4.56 6.72
CA SER A 453 -1.10 4.57 6.31
C SER A 453 -0.35 3.34 6.84
N TYR A 454 -0.62 2.17 6.27
CA TYR A 454 -0.10 0.88 6.77
C TYR A 454 1.42 0.82 6.86
N HIS A 455 2.10 1.42 5.89
CA HIS A 455 3.55 1.34 5.73
C HIS A 455 4.30 2.46 6.45
N SER A 456 3.73 3.69 6.50
CA SER A 456 4.39 4.89 7.01
C SER A 456 3.81 5.44 8.32
N GLY A 457 2.69 4.91 8.79
CA GLY A 457 2.07 5.33 10.04
C GLY A 457 1.79 6.84 10.05
N TYR A 458 2.27 7.55 11.08
CA TYR A 458 1.98 8.99 11.20
C TYR A 458 2.70 9.91 10.22
N ASN A 459 3.72 9.39 9.52
CA ASN A 459 4.48 10.13 8.53
C ASN A 459 3.70 10.19 7.22
N GLU A 460 3.47 11.39 6.69
CA GLU A 460 2.86 11.52 5.36
C GLU A 460 3.81 10.99 4.27
N GLY A 461 3.29 10.12 3.42
CA GLY A 461 4.01 9.50 2.30
C GLY A 461 3.87 10.30 1.01
N TYR A 462 3.08 9.76 0.07
CA TYR A 462 2.81 10.40 -1.22
C TYR A 462 1.85 11.58 -1.07
N GLY A 463 2.04 12.60 -1.91
CA GLY A 463 1.18 13.78 -1.96
C GLY A 463 1.54 14.89 -0.96
N VAL A 464 2.66 14.77 -0.24
CA VAL A 464 3.16 15.85 0.63
C VAL A 464 3.50 17.09 -0.19
N GLN A 465 2.96 18.24 0.23
CA GLN A 465 3.22 19.55 -0.37
C GLN A 465 4.05 20.38 0.61
N GLU A 466 5.27 20.73 0.22
CA GLU A 466 6.27 21.45 1.03
C GLU A 466 6.79 20.64 2.24
N THR A 467 5.95 20.44 3.25
CA THR A 467 6.30 19.74 4.49
C THR A 467 5.09 19.03 5.09
N THR A 468 5.34 18.15 6.05
CA THR A 468 4.32 17.39 6.76
C THR A 468 3.50 18.26 7.72
N VAL A 469 2.31 17.80 8.09
CA VAL A 469 1.36 18.45 8.99
C VAL A 469 2.00 18.76 10.33
N TYR A 470 2.71 17.83 10.96
CA TYR A 470 3.31 18.05 12.27
C TYR A 470 4.40 19.11 12.24
N PHE A 471 5.17 19.22 11.16
CA PHE A 471 6.13 20.32 11.00
C PHE A 471 5.42 21.65 10.71
N ARG A 472 4.42 21.65 9.82
CA ARG A 472 3.65 22.85 9.47
C ARG A 472 2.96 23.44 10.69
N LEU A 473 2.34 22.60 11.53
CA LEU A 473 1.69 23.02 12.77
C LEU A 473 2.72 23.50 13.81
N ALA A 474 3.87 22.84 13.94
CA ALA A 474 4.95 23.31 14.81
C ALA A 474 5.45 24.71 14.43
N GLN A 475 5.57 25.02 13.13
CA GLN A 475 5.91 26.36 12.66
C GLN A 475 4.86 27.43 13.00
N GLN A 476 3.60 27.03 13.20
CA GLN A 476 2.52 27.92 13.62
C GLN A 476 2.43 28.06 15.15
N GLY A 477 3.41 27.53 15.89
CA GLY A 477 3.49 27.71 17.33
C GLY A 477 2.67 26.72 18.14
N TYR A 478 2.35 25.54 17.57
CA TYR A 478 1.74 24.44 18.32
C TYR A 478 2.78 23.40 18.71
N VAL A 479 2.53 22.67 19.80
CA VAL A 479 3.21 21.40 20.05
C VAL A 479 2.39 20.29 19.41
N VAL A 480 3.02 19.41 18.62
CA VAL A 480 2.33 18.33 17.92
C VAL A 480 2.85 16.99 18.39
N LEU A 481 1.99 16.18 19.02
CA LEU A 481 2.30 14.79 19.33
C LEU A 481 1.86 13.90 18.18
N ALA A 482 2.80 13.15 17.61
CA ALA A 482 2.53 12.20 16.54
C ALA A 482 3.09 10.82 16.90
N PHE A 483 2.28 9.78 16.68
CA PHE A 483 2.62 8.39 16.97
C PHE A 483 1.89 7.44 16.02
N ASP A 484 2.44 6.25 15.85
CA ASP A 484 1.81 5.21 15.03
C ASP A 484 0.61 4.60 15.77
N GLN A 485 -0.54 4.57 15.12
CA GLN A 485 -1.72 3.85 15.60
C GLN A 485 -1.50 2.34 15.46
N LEU A 486 -2.22 1.55 16.26
CA LEU A 486 -2.11 0.08 16.25
C LEU A 486 -2.29 -0.50 14.83
N GLY A 487 -1.33 -1.30 14.36
CA GLY A 487 -1.42 -1.96 13.04
C GLY A 487 -0.90 -1.12 11.88
N PHE A 488 -0.19 -0.01 12.17
CA PHE A 488 0.38 0.87 11.17
C PHE A 488 1.83 1.21 11.50
N GLY A 489 2.61 1.56 10.47
CA GLY A 489 4.00 1.97 10.61
C GLY A 489 4.84 0.95 11.39
N LEU A 490 5.55 1.38 12.43
CA LEU A 490 6.37 0.49 13.25
C LEU A 490 5.56 -0.44 14.16
N ARG A 491 4.24 -0.25 14.23
CA ARG A 491 3.29 -1.09 14.96
C ARG A 491 2.45 -2.00 14.05
N LEU A 492 2.83 -2.15 12.79
CA LEU A 492 2.14 -2.99 11.80
C LEU A 492 1.85 -4.40 12.34
N LEU A 493 2.90 -5.10 12.82
CA LEU A 493 2.79 -6.47 13.32
C LEU A 493 2.10 -6.59 14.69
N GLU A 494 1.98 -5.49 15.45
CA GLU A 494 1.14 -5.47 16.66
C GLU A 494 -0.34 -5.64 16.26
N GLY A 495 -0.73 -5.10 15.10
CA GLY A 495 -2.08 -5.21 14.56
C GLY A 495 -2.43 -6.61 14.04
N SER A 496 -1.48 -7.33 13.44
CA SER A 496 -1.74 -8.67 12.89
C SER A 496 -2.05 -9.70 13.99
N LYS A 497 -1.37 -9.59 15.13
CA LYS A 497 -1.54 -10.50 16.28
C LYS A 497 -2.62 -10.05 17.27
N PHE A 498 -3.27 -8.90 17.03
CA PHE A 498 -4.09 -8.22 18.03
C PHE A 498 -5.23 -9.09 18.57
N TYR A 499 -6.02 -9.70 17.69
CA TYR A 499 -7.19 -10.49 18.10
C TYR A 499 -6.83 -11.86 18.69
N THR A 500 -5.64 -12.39 18.40
CA THR A 500 -5.10 -13.56 19.08
C THR A 500 -4.80 -13.23 20.55
N SER A 501 -4.23 -12.06 20.81
CA SER A 501 -3.88 -11.61 22.18
C SER A 501 -5.06 -11.02 22.95
N HIS A 502 -6.01 -10.38 22.25
CA HIS A 502 -7.12 -9.63 22.84
C HIS A 502 -8.45 -9.93 22.13
N PRO A 503 -8.97 -11.18 22.19
CA PRO A 503 -10.10 -11.62 21.38
C PRO A 503 -11.41 -10.87 21.67
N LYS A 504 -11.53 -10.24 22.84
CA LYS A 504 -12.75 -9.51 23.26
C LYS A 504 -12.64 -8.00 23.15
N TRP A 505 -11.52 -7.46 22.69
CA TRP A 505 -11.30 -6.02 22.52
C TRP A 505 -11.17 -5.68 21.05
N SER A 506 -11.40 -4.43 20.66
CA SER A 506 -11.31 -4.00 19.27
C SER A 506 -10.03 -3.20 18.99
N LYS A 507 -9.54 -3.25 17.74
CA LYS A 507 -8.40 -2.44 17.30
C LYS A 507 -8.69 -0.94 17.49
N LEU A 508 -9.92 -0.50 17.18
CA LEU A 508 -10.33 0.89 17.41
C LEU A 508 -10.29 1.25 18.91
N GLY A 509 -10.76 0.36 19.77
CA GLY A 509 -10.70 0.53 21.23
C GLY A 509 -9.27 0.69 21.74
N ARG A 510 -8.31 -0.06 21.17
CA ARG A 510 -6.88 0.12 21.48
C ARG A 510 -6.34 1.46 21.00
N MET A 511 -6.70 1.91 19.79
CA MET A 511 -6.29 3.22 19.28
C MET A 511 -6.80 4.36 20.16
N ILE A 512 -8.07 4.31 20.56
CA ILE A 512 -8.66 5.29 21.50
C ILE A 512 -7.95 5.26 22.84
N CYS A 513 -7.63 4.07 23.36
CA CYS A 513 -6.86 3.92 24.60
C CYS A 513 -5.46 4.52 24.48
N ASP A 514 -4.80 4.40 23.32
CA ASP A 514 -3.50 5.01 23.08
C ASP A 514 -3.61 6.55 23.07
N VAL A 515 -4.70 7.13 22.54
CA VAL A 515 -4.99 8.57 22.65
C VAL A 515 -5.20 9.00 24.10
N GLN A 516 -5.94 8.23 24.90
CA GLN A 516 -6.13 8.53 26.33
C GLN A 516 -4.79 8.52 27.09
N HIS A 517 -3.91 7.55 26.81
CA HIS A 517 -2.57 7.51 27.39
C HIS A 517 -1.68 8.67 26.89
N ALA A 518 -1.87 9.14 25.65
CA ALA A 518 -1.20 10.33 25.16
C ALA A 518 -1.63 11.58 25.94
N VAL A 519 -2.92 11.69 26.27
CA VAL A 519 -3.44 12.75 27.15
C VAL A 519 -2.87 12.63 28.57
N ASP A 520 -2.82 11.42 29.15
CA ASP A 520 -2.18 11.17 30.46
C ASP A 520 -0.71 11.59 30.45
N PHE A 521 0.02 11.33 29.35
CA PHE A 521 1.41 11.76 29.20
C PHE A 521 1.56 13.28 29.15
N LEU A 522 0.69 13.97 28.41
CA LEU A 522 0.76 15.42 28.26
C LEU A 522 0.37 16.17 29.54
N ILE A 523 -0.60 15.66 30.30
CA ILE A 523 -1.09 16.29 31.53
C ILE A 523 -0.27 15.87 32.75
N ASP A 524 -0.10 14.57 32.96
CA ASP A 524 0.44 14.00 34.19
C ASP A 524 1.92 13.60 34.05
N GLY A 525 2.49 13.66 32.85
CA GLY A 525 3.87 13.24 32.58
C GLY A 525 4.07 11.73 32.63
N VAL A 526 3.00 10.92 32.51
CA VAL A 526 3.07 9.45 32.58
C VAL A 526 3.67 8.88 31.29
N GLY A 527 5.00 8.73 31.29
CA GLY A 527 5.78 8.27 30.15
C GLY A 527 7.23 8.71 30.24
N GLY A 528 7.86 8.98 29.10
CA GLY A 528 9.23 9.47 29.04
C GLY A 528 9.51 10.28 27.79
N ALA A 529 10.39 11.26 27.90
CA ALA A 529 10.91 12.07 26.81
C ALA A 529 12.45 12.02 26.81
N LYS A 530 13.09 12.00 25.63
CA LYS A 530 14.56 11.94 25.56
C LYS A 530 15.26 13.19 26.11
N ASN A 531 14.58 14.33 26.11
CA ASN A 531 15.06 15.61 26.62
C ASN A 531 13.91 16.36 27.29
N THR A 532 14.18 17.57 27.80
CA THR A 532 13.19 18.46 28.41
C THR A 532 12.03 18.74 27.47
N MET A 533 10.81 18.50 27.97
CA MET A 533 9.56 18.84 27.31
C MET A 533 9.37 20.36 27.22
N PRO A 534 8.77 20.90 26.14
CA PRO A 534 8.26 22.27 26.16
C PRO A 534 7.17 22.42 27.22
N GLU A 535 6.92 23.65 27.67
CA GLU A 535 5.81 23.94 28.58
C GLU A 535 4.48 23.74 27.83
N ILE A 536 3.68 22.80 28.31
CA ILE A 536 2.43 22.39 27.67
C ILE A 536 1.26 23.13 28.31
N ASP A 537 0.39 23.74 27.50
CA ASP A 537 -0.91 24.22 27.96
C ASP A 537 -1.89 23.06 28.08
N ILE A 538 -1.97 22.48 29.27
CA ILE A 538 -2.82 21.32 29.58
C ILE A 538 -4.32 21.58 29.45
N ASN A 539 -4.76 22.84 29.34
CA ASN A 539 -6.17 23.18 29.14
C ASN A 539 -6.57 23.22 27.65
N HIS A 540 -5.58 23.12 26.75
CA HIS A 540 -5.76 23.28 25.31
C HIS A 540 -5.13 22.10 24.56
N ILE A 541 -5.75 20.92 24.71
CA ILE A 541 -5.37 19.68 24.04
C ILE A 541 -6.39 19.36 22.94
N TYR A 542 -5.95 19.40 21.69
CA TYR A 542 -6.78 19.18 20.51
C TYR A 542 -6.40 17.90 19.78
N LEU A 543 -7.36 17.28 19.12
CA LEU A 543 -7.10 16.17 18.19
C LEU A 543 -7.25 16.66 16.75
N LEU A 544 -6.31 16.28 15.89
CA LEU A 544 -6.42 16.43 14.45
C LEU A 544 -6.32 15.04 13.81
N GLY A 545 -7.39 14.62 13.16
CA GLY A 545 -7.48 13.31 12.54
C GLY A 545 -7.86 13.38 11.07
N TYR A 546 -7.23 12.52 10.25
CA TYR A 546 -7.59 12.31 8.86
C TYR A 546 -7.99 10.84 8.63
N SER A 547 -9.13 10.61 7.97
CA SER A 547 -9.71 9.29 7.69
C SER A 547 -9.85 8.44 8.95
N LEU A 548 -9.16 7.30 9.05
CA LEU A 548 -9.09 6.48 10.27
C LEU A 548 -8.80 7.34 11.51
N GLY A 549 -7.81 8.23 11.44
CA GLY A 549 -7.47 9.12 12.54
C GLY A 549 -8.58 10.12 12.85
N GLY A 550 -9.36 10.51 11.84
CA GLY A 550 -10.58 11.32 11.99
C GLY A 550 -11.67 10.56 12.78
N MET A 551 -11.85 9.27 12.49
CA MET A 551 -12.75 8.41 13.27
C MET A 551 -12.25 8.26 14.70
N VAL A 552 -10.98 7.88 14.89
CA VAL A 552 -10.35 7.69 16.20
C VAL A 552 -10.48 8.95 17.04
N GLY A 553 -10.23 10.12 16.45
CA GLY A 553 -10.37 11.42 17.11
C GLY A 553 -11.78 11.66 17.63
N LEU A 554 -12.81 11.40 16.82
CA LEU A 554 -14.21 11.59 17.23
C LEU A 554 -14.58 10.67 18.42
N TYR A 555 -14.26 9.38 18.33
CA TYR A 555 -14.52 8.45 19.43
C TYR A 555 -13.73 8.81 20.69
N ALA A 556 -12.46 9.19 20.56
CA ALA A 556 -11.64 9.57 21.71
C ALA A 556 -12.19 10.82 22.40
N SER A 557 -12.56 11.85 21.65
CA SER A 557 -13.18 13.06 22.19
C SER A 557 -14.52 12.76 22.87
N ALA A 558 -15.37 11.91 22.30
CA ALA A 558 -16.64 11.53 22.93
C ALA A 558 -16.46 10.74 24.24
N LEU A 559 -15.30 10.12 24.47
CA LEU A 559 -15.04 9.25 25.62
C LEU A 559 -14.11 9.87 26.68
N ASP A 560 -13.41 10.96 26.37
CA ASP A 560 -12.48 11.66 27.27
C ASP A 560 -12.74 13.18 27.25
N ASP A 561 -13.25 13.71 28.36
CA ASP A 561 -13.65 15.11 28.53
C ASP A 561 -12.46 16.07 28.66
N ARG A 562 -11.23 15.54 28.84
CA ARG A 562 -10.00 16.36 28.93
C ARG A 562 -9.56 16.90 27.58
N ILE A 563 -10.06 16.34 26.48
CA ILE A 563 -9.79 16.82 25.13
C ILE A 563 -10.61 18.08 24.90
N SER A 564 -9.96 19.19 24.58
CA SER A 564 -10.55 20.52 24.41
C SER A 564 -11.32 20.67 23.09
N GLY A 565 -10.93 19.95 22.04
CA GLY A 565 -11.64 19.94 20.76
C GLY A 565 -11.06 18.95 19.75
N VAL A 566 -11.76 18.73 18.64
CA VAL A 566 -11.36 17.75 17.61
C VAL A 566 -11.67 18.24 16.20
N ALA A 567 -10.73 18.01 15.28
CA ALA A 567 -10.93 18.15 13.85
C ALA A 567 -10.86 16.77 13.17
N SER A 568 -11.90 16.43 12.42
CA SER A 568 -12.04 15.18 11.69
C SER A 568 -12.19 15.46 10.19
N PHE A 569 -11.16 15.08 9.42
CA PHE A 569 -11.14 15.18 7.97
C PHE A 569 -11.46 13.82 7.37
N CYS A 570 -12.50 13.73 6.53
CA CYS A 570 -12.92 12.49 5.85
C CYS A 570 -13.14 11.30 6.83
N GLY A 571 -13.55 11.58 8.06
CA GLY A 571 -13.38 10.64 9.16
C GLY A 571 -14.47 9.58 9.34
N PHE A 572 -15.65 9.74 8.72
CA PHE A 572 -16.75 8.79 8.95
C PHE A 572 -17.84 8.85 7.88
N THR A 573 -18.68 7.82 7.88
CA THR A 573 -20.06 7.82 7.35
C THR A 573 -20.96 7.27 8.46
N PRO A 574 -22.20 7.78 8.64
CA PRO A 574 -23.10 7.27 9.66
C PRO A 574 -23.33 5.76 9.55
N LEU A 575 -23.18 5.05 10.67
CA LEU A 575 -23.19 3.60 10.74
C LEU A 575 -24.52 3.00 10.27
N ARG A 576 -25.66 3.62 10.62
CA ARG A 576 -26.99 3.06 10.35
C ARG A 576 -27.39 3.18 8.88
N THR A 577 -26.86 4.15 8.16
CA THR A 577 -27.16 4.36 6.73
C THR A 577 -26.15 3.71 5.79
N ASP A 578 -24.99 3.28 6.33
CA ASP A 578 -23.88 2.77 5.55
C ASP A 578 -24.04 1.28 5.20
N THR A 579 -24.71 1.03 4.09
CA THR A 579 -25.05 -0.31 3.57
C THR A 579 -24.12 -0.74 2.45
N ASP A 580 -24.13 -2.03 2.09
CA ASP A 580 -23.26 -2.61 1.05
C ASP A 580 -23.44 -1.99 -0.35
N ILE A 581 -24.56 -1.30 -0.61
CA ILE A 581 -24.82 -0.60 -1.87
C ILE A 581 -24.16 0.79 -1.91
N SER A 582 -23.75 1.33 -0.76
CA SER A 582 -23.04 2.61 -0.65
C SER A 582 -21.69 2.54 -1.39
N PRO A 583 -21.16 3.68 -1.87
CA PRO A 583 -19.84 3.74 -2.51
C PRO A 583 -18.73 3.14 -1.64
N THR A 584 -18.87 3.32 -0.33
CA THR A 584 -18.01 2.81 0.75
C THR A 584 -18.03 1.28 0.92
N GLY A 585 -19.01 0.59 0.34
CA GLY A 585 -19.28 -0.84 0.55
C GLY A 585 -19.83 -1.17 1.94
N GLY A 586 -20.39 -0.20 2.65
CA GLY A 586 -21.05 -0.39 3.92
C GLY A 586 -20.11 -0.53 5.11
N ILE A 587 -20.68 -0.79 6.29
CA ILE A 587 -19.94 -0.98 7.54
C ILE A 587 -18.96 -2.18 7.53
N ARG A 588 -18.98 -3.03 6.49
CA ARG A 588 -18.04 -4.14 6.31
C ARG A 588 -16.59 -3.71 6.32
N ARG A 589 -16.29 -2.48 5.86
CA ARG A 589 -14.94 -1.92 5.98
C ARG A 589 -14.47 -1.79 7.43
N ILE A 590 -15.39 -1.50 8.35
CA ILE A 590 -15.10 -1.28 9.78
C ILE A 590 -14.94 -2.62 10.52
N TRP A 591 -15.83 -3.59 10.31
CA TRP A 591 -15.83 -4.82 11.11
C TRP A 591 -15.02 -5.97 10.49
N GLU A 592 -14.85 -6.00 9.17
CA GLU A 592 -14.17 -7.10 8.47
C GLU A 592 -12.89 -6.63 7.80
N HIS A 593 -12.96 -5.68 6.86
CA HIS A 593 -11.83 -5.37 5.98
C HIS A 593 -10.62 -4.86 6.76
N HIS A 594 -10.84 -3.88 7.64
CA HIS A 594 -9.82 -3.35 8.54
C HIS A 594 -9.90 -3.91 9.97
N ALA A 595 -10.96 -4.68 10.26
CA ALA A 595 -11.23 -5.29 11.56
C ALA A 595 -11.07 -4.31 12.74
N LEU A 596 -11.65 -3.11 12.62
CA LEU A 596 -11.57 -2.03 13.61
C LEU A 596 -12.57 -2.22 14.75
N GLN A 597 -13.82 -2.59 14.44
CA GLN A 597 -14.89 -2.88 15.41
C GLN A 597 -15.67 -4.15 15.01
N PRO A 598 -15.12 -5.36 15.24
CA PRO A 598 -15.73 -6.60 14.78
C PRO A 598 -17.15 -6.88 15.30
N LEU A 599 -17.51 -6.39 16.49
CA LEU A 599 -18.87 -6.55 17.04
C LEU A 599 -19.96 -5.95 16.14
N LEU A 600 -19.66 -4.89 15.37
CA LEU A 600 -20.63 -4.29 14.45
C LEU A 600 -21.06 -5.25 13.33
N GLY A 601 -20.28 -6.29 13.04
CA GLY A 601 -20.64 -7.31 12.05
C GLY A 601 -21.93 -8.07 12.37
N ILE A 602 -22.41 -8.07 13.63
CA ILE A 602 -23.70 -8.68 13.96
C ILE A 602 -24.89 -7.93 13.34
N PHE A 603 -24.68 -6.70 12.88
CA PHE A 603 -25.67 -5.83 12.24
C PHE A 603 -25.51 -5.71 10.72
N HIS A 604 -24.66 -6.53 10.07
CA HIS A 604 -24.31 -6.42 8.64
C HIS A 604 -25.51 -6.38 7.65
N ASN A 605 -26.71 -6.79 8.07
CA ASN A 605 -27.95 -6.70 7.28
C ASN A 605 -29.11 -6.04 8.03
N ASN A 606 -28.82 -5.38 9.16
CA ASN A 606 -29.78 -4.69 10.01
C ASN A 606 -29.10 -3.47 10.66
N GLN A 607 -28.43 -2.66 9.84
CA GLN A 607 -27.63 -1.50 10.27
C GLN A 607 -28.47 -0.52 11.09
N GLU A 608 -29.78 -0.43 10.84
CA GLU A 608 -30.72 0.39 11.59
C GLU A 608 -30.82 0.01 13.08
N LYS A 609 -30.37 -1.20 13.46
CA LYS A 609 -30.36 -1.70 14.85
C LYS A 609 -29.06 -1.42 15.58
N ILE A 610 -28.07 -0.79 14.94
CA ILE A 610 -26.84 -0.37 15.62
C ILE A 610 -27.24 0.61 16.74
N PRO A 611 -26.78 0.39 17.99
CA PRO A 611 -27.33 1.05 19.16
C PRO A 611 -27.06 2.56 19.21
N TYR A 612 -26.00 3.03 18.56
CA TYR A 612 -25.65 4.44 18.43
C TYR A 612 -25.23 4.76 17.00
N ASP A 613 -25.08 6.05 16.68
CA ASP A 613 -24.48 6.49 15.41
C ASP A 613 -23.58 7.74 15.63
N PHE A 614 -23.03 8.31 14.56
CA PHE A 614 -22.11 9.43 14.63
C PHE A 614 -22.78 10.73 15.10
N ASP A 615 -24.08 10.91 14.90
CA ASP A 615 -24.81 12.03 15.49
C ASP A 615 -24.79 11.96 17.02
N ASP A 616 -24.91 10.76 17.59
CA ASP A 616 -24.76 10.50 19.02
C ASP A 616 -23.33 10.82 19.52
N ILE A 617 -22.29 10.41 18.77
CA ILE A 617 -20.88 10.75 19.07
C ILE A 617 -20.66 12.26 19.06
N LEU A 618 -21.17 12.97 18.04
CA LEU A 618 -21.03 14.42 17.93
C LEU A 618 -21.77 15.15 19.07
N ARG A 619 -22.92 14.64 19.51
CA ARG A 619 -23.64 15.17 20.69
C ARG A 619 -22.83 15.02 21.98
N LEU A 620 -22.10 13.91 22.17
CA LEU A 620 -21.23 13.71 23.33
C LEU A 620 -20.00 14.64 23.34
N ILE A 621 -19.55 15.10 22.17
CA ILE A 621 -18.46 16.07 22.06
C ILE A 621 -18.95 17.48 22.42
N SER A 622 -20.18 17.83 22.02
CA SER A 622 -20.80 19.12 22.31
C SER A 622 -20.83 19.40 23.83
N PRO A 623 -20.53 20.64 24.30
CA PRO A 623 -20.33 21.87 23.55
C PRO A 623 -18.87 22.15 23.13
N ARG A 624 -17.97 21.17 23.20
CA ARG A 624 -16.57 21.39 22.82
C ARG A 624 -16.44 21.60 21.31
N PRO A 625 -15.49 22.45 20.85
CA PRO A 625 -15.23 22.66 19.44
C PRO A 625 -14.98 21.35 18.67
N CYS A 626 -15.74 21.16 17.59
CA CYS A 626 -15.64 20.06 16.66
C CYS A 626 -15.65 20.59 15.23
N LEU A 627 -14.62 20.27 14.44
CA LEU A 627 -14.56 20.52 13.00
C LEU A 627 -14.75 19.22 12.24
N ILE A 628 -15.77 19.16 11.39
CA ILE A 628 -15.94 18.11 10.39
C ILE A 628 -15.59 18.67 9.03
N VAL A 629 -14.77 17.97 8.25
CA VAL A 629 -14.48 18.30 6.86
C VAL A 629 -14.86 17.13 5.97
N SER A 630 -15.81 17.36 5.06
CA SER A 630 -16.40 16.34 4.20
C SER A 630 -16.35 16.78 2.74
N PRO A 631 -15.31 16.38 1.97
CA PRO A 631 -15.23 16.68 0.55
C PRO A 631 -16.42 16.11 -0.23
N GLN A 632 -16.93 16.86 -1.21
CA GLN A 632 -18.11 16.48 -2.00
C GLN A 632 -17.87 15.28 -2.91
N HIS A 633 -16.61 14.96 -3.22
CA HIS A 633 -16.22 13.87 -4.10
C HIS A 633 -15.39 12.81 -3.35
N ASP A 634 -15.61 12.67 -2.04
CA ASP A 634 -15.01 11.58 -1.26
C ASP A 634 -15.63 10.24 -1.66
N GLN A 635 -14.79 9.30 -2.13
CA GLN A 635 -15.22 7.95 -2.48
C GLN A 635 -15.34 7.01 -1.27
N GLU A 636 -14.69 7.33 -0.16
CA GLU A 636 -14.63 6.52 1.06
C GLU A 636 -15.76 6.87 2.04
N ALA A 637 -16.62 7.82 1.65
CA ALA A 637 -17.71 8.32 2.47
C ALA A 637 -18.99 8.60 1.66
N ASN A 638 -20.15 8.49 2.31
CA ASN A 638 -21.41 9.00 1.74
C ASN A 638 -21.64 10.45 2.15
N PHE A 639 -21.38 11.37 1.23
CA PHE A 639 -21.50 12.81 1.47
C PHE A 639 -22.91 13.23 1.95
N GLY A 640 -23.97 12.68 1.34
CA GLY A 640 -25.36 13.02 1.70
C GLY A 640 -25.68 12.64 3.14
N ASP A 641 -25.33 11.41 3.52
CA ASP A 641 -25.59 10.90 4.88
C ASP A 641 -24.84 11.72 5.94
N ILE A 642 -23.62 12.18 5.65
CA ILE A 642 -22.86 13.02 6.58
C ILE A 642 -23.52 14.39 6.77
N ILE A 643 -24.04 15.00 5.71
CA ILE A 643 -24.77 16.27 5.78
C ILE A 643 -25.98 16.11 6.71
N ASP A 644 -26.80 15.07 6.47
CA ASP A 644 -27.98 14.80 7.28
C ASP A 644 -27.61 14.55 8.76
N CYS A 645 -26.54 13.79 9.00
CA CYS A 645 -26.01 13.53 10.34
C CYS A 645 -25.59 14.83 11.05
N VAL A 646 -24.76 15.67 10.42
CA VAL A 646 -24.26 16.91 11.03
C VAL A 646 -25.38 17.92 11.27
N GLU A 647 -26.29 18.10 10.33
CA GLU A 647 -27.41 19.03 10.46
C GLU A 647 -28.42 18.57 11.52
N SER A 648 -28.59 17.26 11.73
CA SER A 648 -29.41 16.73 12.84
C SER A 648 -28.91 17.18 14.21
N VAL A 649 -27.57 17.26 14.39
CA VAL A 649 -26.95 17.70 15.65
C VAL A 649 -27.04 19.22 15.81
N ARG A 650 -26.92 19.99 14.72
CA ARG A 650 -27.08 21.46 14.73
C ARG A 650 -28.51 21.91 15.01
N GLY A 651 -29.51 21.16 14.55
CA GLY A 651 -30.93 21.46 14.73
C GLY A 651 -31.42 21.29 16.17
N ASP A 652 -30.71 20.54 17.01
CA ASP A 652 -31.07 20.31 18.41
C ASP A 652 -30.81 21.58 19.24
N ARG A 653 -31.88 22.12 19.86
CA ARG A 653 -31.90 23.38 20.64
C ARG A 653 -31.00 23.40 21.90
N GLY A 654 -30.19 22.36 22.13
CA GLY A 654 -29.23 22.23 23.23
C GLY A 654 -27.76 22.38 22.84
N GLY A 655 -27.42 22.34 21.55
CA GLY A 655 -26.05 22.55 21.07
C GLY A 655 -25.72 24.03 20.97
N SER A 656 -24.51 24.43 21.37
CA SER A 656 -23.99 25.74 20.98
C SER A 656 -23.80 25.72 19.46
N PRO A 657 -24.50 26.55 18.67
CA PRO A 657 -24.42 26.53 17.20
C PRO A 657 -22.99 26.74 16.68
N ASN A 658 -22.13 27.34 17.52
CA ASN A 658 -20.75 27.66 17.20
C ASN A 658 -19.76 26.53 17.57
N SER A 659 -20.22 25.44 18.21
CA SER A 659 -19.34 24.33 18.63
C SER A 659 -19.09 23.31 17.53
N LEU A 660 -19.98 23.15 16.55
CA LEU A 660 -19.86 22.19 15.45
C LEU A 660 -19.70 22.91 14.10
N THR A 661 -18.46 23.01 13.63
CA THR A 661 -18.11 23.55 12.31
C THR A 661 -18.11 22.42 11.28
N HIS A 662 -18.70 22.65 10.11
CA HIS A 662 -18.72 21.70 9.00
C HIS A 662 -18.28 22.40 7.72
N LEU A 663 -17.21 21.92 7.12
CA LEU A 663 -16.68 22.43 5.85
C LEU A 663 -16.86 21.36 4.77
N ILE A 664 -17.38 21.77 3.61
CA ILE A 664 -17.82 20.87 2.54
C ILE A 664 -17.12 21.22 1.20
N PRO A 665 -15.78 21.11 1.12
CA PRO A 665 -15.04 21.54 -0.06
C PRO A 665 -15.46 20.74 -1.30
N ALA A 666 -15.52 21.41 -2.45
CA ALA A 666 -15.69 20.76 -3.75
C ALA A 666 -14.35 20.14 -4.19
N ASP A 667 -14.01 19.01 -3.57
CA ASP A 667 -12.72 18.36 -3.67
C ASP A 667 -12.89 16.84 -3.48
N ILE A 668 -11.84 16.07 -3.79
CA ILE A 668 -11.74 14.63 -3.50
C ILE A 668 -11.23 14.41 -2.06
N ASN A 669 -11.21 13.15 -1.63
CA ASN A 669 -10.59 12.76 -0.37
C ASN A 669 -9.06 12.93 -0.44
N ARG A 670 -8.55 13.94 0.26
CA ARG A 670 -7.12 14.21 0.42
C ARG A 670 -6.85 15.01 1.68
N PHE A 671 -5.60 14.96 2.15
CA PHE A 671 -5.13 15.79 3.24
C PHE A 671 -3.76 16.36 2.87
N GLN A 672 -3.77 17.57 2.31
CA GLN A 672 -2.58 18.26 1.82
C GLN A 672 -2.55 19.70 2.33
N ALA A 673 -1.72 20.58 1.73
CA ALA A 673 -1.52 21.94 2.24
C ALA A 673 -2.81 22.75 2.40
N ASP A 674 -3.79 22.55 1.52
CA ASP A 674 -5.10 23.19 1.63
C ASP A 674 -5.85 22.77 2.89
N GLN A 675 -5.94 21.46 3.15
CA GLN A 675 -6.61 20.93 4.34
C GLN A 675 -5.87 21.29 5.64
N HIS A 676 -4.53 21.35 5.60
CA HIS A 676 -3.75 21.81 6.75
C HIS A 676 -4.06 23.29 7.06
N ARG A 677 -4.23 24.13 6.02
CA ARG A 677 -4.65 25.53 6.17
C ARG A 677 -6.07 25.66 6.70
N MET A 678 -7.01 24.84 6.21
CA MET A 678 -8.38 24.80 6.73
C MET A 678 -8.40 24.53 8.24
N PHE A 679 -7.60 23.58 8.71
CA PHE A 679 -7.46 23.30 10.14
C PHE A 679 -6.85 24.48 10.90
N LEU A 680 -5.75 25.06 10.41
CA LEU A 680 -5.10 26.21 11.04
C LEU A 680 -6.04 27.42 11.14
N ASP A 681 -6.84 27.69 10.11
CA ASP A 681 -7.82 28.78 10.12
C ASP A 681 -8.96 28.52 11.09
N TRP A 682 -9.37 27.26 11.28
CA TRP A 682 -10.30 26.90 12.34
C TRP A 682 -9.69 27.11 13.74
N MET A 683 -8.45 26.68 13.96
CA MET A 683 -7.74 26.82 15.23
C MET A 683 -7.56 28.28 15.67
N LYS A 684 -7.30 29.21 14.73
CA LYS A 684 -7.20 30.65 15.02
C LYS A 684 -8.48 31.26 15.60
N ASN A 685 -9.63 30.62 15.43
CA ASN A 685 -10.89 31.08 16.02
C ASN A 685 -11.12 30.53 17.44
N LEU A 686 -10.27 29.58 17.89
CA LEU A 686 -10.40 28.91 19.18
C LEU A 686 -9.35 29.35 20.21
N VAL A 687 -8.13 29.65 19.74
CA VAL A 687 -6.94 29.96 20.56
C VAL A 687 -6.60 31.44 20.51
#